data_AF-A0A7X8JY54-F1
#
_entry.id   AF-A0A7X8JY54-F1
#
_cell.length_a   1.000
_cell.length_b   1.000
_cell.length_c   1.000
_cell.angle_alpha   90.00
_cell.angle_beta   90.00
_cell.angle_gamma   90.00
#
_symmetry.space_group_name_H-M   'P 1'
#
loop_
_entity.id
_entity.type
_entity.pdbx_description
1 polymer ?
#
loop_
_entity_poly.entity_id
_entity_poly.type
_entity_poly.pdbx_seq_one_letter_code
_entity_poly.pdbx_strand_id
1 'polypeptide(L)'
;MNKMLKSKKGATLVTVVIIVTVLVLLCSILMDIILNNLVLTKRHMNIDFAYYAGESAIENWFSVINSQLKGGSITSSYPGDVTLSESSSRKAYADHIVQKIKEADALKDLWIDVSNKSDKLVATAASDTSAHVEFIDIVLEDTKWDSSMGNSIEIYIAIKAKSSFSLPGTSYKTGNKEVYAIESFRVQCPTRDFLESAIWAVGDFYINGNNEGKTATVNGDVFTFGSYGVNTNDMRQELFGGIYAINGGMLNIYGNAYSRSFIRTGPYPEPGIGNIDNSEIRIYKDAIAQCIQAFGDGDKIIGLRNAYTFDDIEINGENSVIAINGSFFGLKRGGENSNHDESSAIVNSTLLHSINRHGGLSGGDPTFKSRVVINGDVIIGGSTMKIGTKDDGSTVVQGPIENASLAFDTNGIPFYKSFDWDNREAVKYHDELRKAFEDGTIMEIGASMNIFQLWNILDPFDSAQVSTWIANIDKERNDVGVSFDNTKSGDRRGWWGYEIIGNKNLYQNNQVETDIKHFANDYFVGKNTSIGTYRLDNVFNNDGTIKYGKDEWIYNPSGSSKDLIVHDGEEIPIINFLFGTVDIDVELKGICTEIKEDLEAKVNKFVSRNYADSGWNVEPTDKFHKILVALKSEEDGVSGEDRNHIIYIAQDDGLGGSPEVPIDIKKLFNDKRAISDIYSICAADRVEEYYIIANANPNVHLEISGAFNGIIVTAGKIHLKDNANVYGSIIAAGAGEYNDYNGNVISDANGDPTFFPRAKAVSHDEVNNLDNGEYAAVTISINDDDGNGEIIPPYVDFYLGLAGDVVSEYTKDGLQNVVDIAVSVNGYFKPEDPDETDDLIYLNRAARVNLLEKFTKWGINLYDIF
;
A
#
# COMPACT_ATOMS: atom_id res chain seq x y z
N MET A 1 -66.16 10.56 95.04
CA MET A 1 -65.65 9.62 94.01
C MET A 1 -66.08 8.16 94.24
N ASN A 2 -65.77 7.54 95.39
CA ASN A 2 -66.17 6.15 95.70
C ASN A 2 -67.69 5.84 95.68
N LYS A 3 -68.58 6.83 95.93
CA LYS A 3 -70.04 6.65 95.76
C LYS A 3 -70.51 6.68 94.31
N MET A 4 -69.84 7.42 93.41
CA MET A 4 -70.16 7.41 91.97
C MET A 4 -69.75 6.07 91.34
N LEU A 5 -68.55 5.57 91.66
CA LEU A 5 -68.03 4.26 91.20
C LEU A 5 -68.90 3.07 91.63
N LYS A 6 -69.61 3.17 92.77
CA LYS A 6 -70.54 2.12 93.24
C LYS A 6 -71.95 2.21 92.64
N SER A 7 -72.28 3.29 91.94
CA SER A 7 -73.55 3.38 91.20
C SER A 7 -73.39 2.76 89.82
N LYS A 8 -74.38 1.97 89.36
CA LYS A 8 -74.35 1.35 88.02
C LYS A 8 -73.98 2.38 86.93
N LYS A 9 -74.53 3.60 86.99
CA LYS A 9 -74.24 4.67 86.01
C LYS A 9 -72.79 5.17 86.04
N GLY A 10 -72.16 5.31 87.21
CA GLY A 10 -70.78 5.78 87.33
C GLY A 10 -69.72 4.71 87.02
N ALA A 11 -69.99 3.44 87.36
CA ALA A 11 -69.15 2.32 86.93
C ALA A 11 -69.18 2.16 85.39
N THR A 12 -70.37 2.22 84.78
CA THR A 12 -70.52 2.18 83.31
C THR A 12 -69.80 3.34 82.63
N LEU A 13 -69.86 4.57 83.17
CA LEU A 13 -69.13 5.71 82.60
C LEU A 13 -67.61 5.46 82.59
N VAL A 14 -67.04 4.96 83.69
CA VAL A 14 -65.59 4.67 83.76
C VAL A 14 -65.21 3.54 82.82
N THR A 15 -66.01 2.48 82.72
CA THR A 15 -65.78 1.39 81.75
C THR A 15 -65.84 1.90 80.31
N VAL A 16 -66.82 2.75 79.97
CA VAL A 16 -66.92 3.36 78.63
C VAL A 16 -65.72 4.26 78.34
N VAL A 17 -65.28 5.09 79.29
CA VAL A 17 -64.10 5.95 79.12
C VAL A 17 -62.84 5.10 78.92
N ILE A 18 -62.65 4.02 79.68
CA ILE A 18 -61.52 3.10 79.50
C ILE A 18 -61.57 2.44 78.12
N ILE A 19 -62.72 1.89 77.72
CA ILE A 19 -62.89 1.23 76.41
C ILE A 19 -62.64 2.22 75.27
N VAL A 20 -63.21 3.43 75.33
CA VAL A 20 -63.00 4.47 74.31
C VAL A 20 -61.54 4.91 74.28
N THR A 21 -60.87 5.05 75.42
CA THR A 21 -59.44 5.42 75.48
C THR A 21 -58.57 4.31 74.86
N VAL A 22 -58.86 3.04 75.16
CA VAL A 22 -58.16 1.90 74.55
C VAL A 22 -58.40 1.84 73.04
N LEU A 23 -59.64 2.07 72.58
CA LEU A 23 -59.97 2.11 71.16
C LEU A 23 -59.25 3.26 70.43
N VAL A 24 -59.20 4.46 71.02
CA VAL A 24 -58.50 5.61 70.44
C VAL A 24 -56.99 5.35 70.36
N LEU A 25 -56.39 4.76 71.40
CA LEU A 25 -54.97 4.37 71.39
C LEU A 25 -54.69 3.31 70.31
N LEU A 26 -55.54 2.29 70.18
CA LEU A 26 -55.40 1.27 69.15
C LEU A 26 -55.58 1.85 67.74
N CYS A 27 -56.57 2.73 67.52
CA CYS A 27 -56.76 3.42 66.24
C CYS A 27 -55.55 4.31 65.88
N SER A 28 -54.98 5.01 66.87
CA SER A 28 -53.78 5.83 66.69
C SER A 28 -52.58 4.98 66.27
N ILE A 29 -52.36 3.84 66.94
CA ILE A 29 -51.28 2.89 66.60
C ILE A 29 -51.50 2.31 65.21
N LEU A 30 -52.75 1.92 64.87
CA LEU A 30 -53.06 1.35 63.55
C LEU A 30 -52.83 2.37 62.43
N MET A 31 -53.23 3.63 62.65
CA MET A 31 -53.05 4.71 61.68
C MET A 31 -51.57 5.03 61.47
N ASP A 32 -50.77 5.03 62.54
CA ASP A 32 -49.32 5.22 62.48
C ASP A 32 -48.63 4.07 61.70
N ILE A 33 -49.02 2.82 61.93
CA ILE A 33 -48.52 1.66 61.18
C ILE A 33 -48.88 1.76 59.69
N ILE A 34 -50.12 2.16 59.35
CA ILE A 34 -50.55 2.32 57.95
C ILE A 34 -49.75 3.43 57.25
N LEU A 35 -49.55 4.57 57.92
CA LEU A 35 -48.78 5.69 57.36
C LEU A 35 -47.30 5.32 57.17
N ASN A 36 -46.70 4.63 58.14
CA ASN A 36 -45.32 4.15 58.03
C ASN A 36 -45.16 3.12 56.90
N ASN A 37 -46.10 2.19 56.75
CA ASN A 37 -46.09 1.23 55.65
C ASN A 37 -46.26 1.93 54.29
N LEU A 38 -47.16 2.90 54.16
CA LEU A 38 -47.35 3.67 52.93
C LEU A 38 -46.08 4.46 52.55
N VAL A 39 -45.44 5.10 53.53
CA VAL A 39 -44.16 5.81 53.36
C VAL A 39 -43.06 4.85 52.87
N LEU A 40 -42.95 3.68 53.50
CA LEU A 40 -41.98 2.66 53.10
C LEU A 40 -42.24 2.18 51.68
N THR A 41 -43.49 1.83 51.32
CA THR A 41 -43.85 1.41 49.96
C THR A 41 -43.51 2.47 48.92
N LYS A 42 -43.82 3.75 49.18
CA LYS A 42 -43.50 4.84 48.24
C LYS A 42 -41.99 5.10 48.10
N ARG A 43 -41.22 4.93 49.17
CA ARG A 43 -39.75 4.98 49.10
C ARG A 43 -39.18 3.82 48.30
N HIS A 44 -39.66 2.60 48.52
CA HIS A 44 -39.25 1.43 47.74
C HIS A 44 -39.56 1.59 46.26
N MET A 45 -40.75 2.08 45.89
CA MET A 45 -41.07 2.38 44.49
C MET A 45 -40.07 3.34 43.84
N ASN A 46 -39.67 4.42 44.53
CA ASN A 46 -38.70 5.37 43.97
C ASN A 46 -37.28 4.78 43.87
N ILE A 47 -36.93 3.84 44.75
CA ILE A 47 -35.68 3.07 44.65
C ILE A 47 -35.71 2.17 43.41
N ASP A 48 -36.81 1.46 43.19
CA ASP A 48 -36.97 0.57 42.03
C ASP A 48 -36.93 1.36 40.72
N PHE A 49 -37.61 2.51 40.64
CA PHE A 49 -37.56 3.38 39.47
C PHE A 49 -36.15 3.93 39.19
N ALA A 50 -35.44 4.38 40.23
CA ALA A 50 -34.05 4.82 40.06
C ALA A 50 -33.18 3.67 39.55
N TYR A 51 -33.37 2.46 40.09
CA TYR A 51 -32.61 1.29 39.68
C TYR A 51 -32.86 0.91 38.21
N TYR A 52 -34.12 0.78 37.79
CA TYR A 52 -34.48 0.45 36.41
C TYR A 52 -34.06 1.52 35.40
N ALA A 53 -34.13 2.80 35.78
CA ALA A 53 -33.58 3.87 34.96
C ALA A 53 -32.07 3.73 34.75
N GLY A 54 -31.34 3.36 35.81
CA GLY A 54 -29.91 3.11 35.71
C GLY A 54 -29.57 1.96 34.77
N GLU A 55 -30.32 0.84 34.84
CA GLU A 55 -30.14 -0.28 33.91
C GLU A 55 -30.42 0.13 32.45
N SER A 56 -31.52 0.85 32.23
CA SER A 56 -31.90 1.34 30.89
C SER A 56 -30.86 2.31 30.30
N ALA A 57 -30.29 3.20 31.13
CA ALA A 57 -29.23 4.11 30.70
C ALA A 57 -27.95 3.35 30.32
N ILE A 58 -27.58 2.32 31.09
CA ILE A 58 -26.42 1.49 30.80
C ILE A 58 -26.60 0.73 29.48
N GLU A 59 -27.76 0.15 29.22
CA GLU A 59 -28.05 -0.49 27.92
C GLU A 59 -27.90 0.49 26.73
N ASN A 60 -28.34 1.74 26.90
CA ASN A 60 -28.15 2.77 25.88
C ASN A 60 -26.66 3.08 25.65
N TRP A 61 -25.87 3.22 26.72
CA TRP A 61 -24.44 3.47 26.60
C TRP A 61 -23.69 2.28 25.98
N PHE A 62 -24.05 1.04 26.31
CA PHE A 62 -23.50 -0.14 25.64
C PHE A 62 -23.84 -0.16 24.14
N SER A 63 -25.03 0.27 23.74
CA SER A 63 -25.36 0.45 22.31
C SER A 63 -24.50 1.52 21.64
N VAL A 64 -24.18 2.62 22.33
CA VAL A 64 -23.27 3.66 21.81
C VAL A 64 -21.86 3.09 21.64
N ILE A 65 -21.34 2.38 22.64
CA ILE A 65 -20.04 1.69 22.59
C ILE A 65 -19.99 0.73 21.39
N ASN A 66 -21.01 -0.11 21.23
CA ASN A 66 -21.08 -1.04 20.09
C ASN A 66 -21.04 -0.31 18.75
N SER A 67 -21.72 0.84 18.61
CA SER A 67 -21.68 1.65 17.39
C SER A 67 -20.29 2.24 17.10
N GLN A 68 -19.59 2.68 18.14
CA GLN A 68 -18.25 3.26 18.04
C GLN A 68 -17.22 2.19 17.66
N LEU A 69 -17.36 0.97 18.19
CA LEU A 69 -16.51 -0.17 17.86
C LEU A 69 -16.72 -0.67 16.43
N LYS A 70 -17.96 -0.66 15.92
CA LYS A 70 -18.27 -1.01 14.53
C LYS A 70 -17.69 -0.05 13.49
N GLY A 71 -17.38 1.19 13.89
CA GLY A 71 -16.76 2.18 13.01
C GLY A 71 -15.27 1.94 12.69
N GLY A 72 -14.63 0.92 13.29
CA GLY A 72 -13.26 0.48 12.98
C GLY A 72 -12.11 1.41 13.39
N SER A 73 -12.35 2.73 13.45
CA SER A 73 -11.33 3.76 13.74
C SER A 73 -10.68 3.63 15.13
N ILE A 74 -11.43 3.21 16.14
CA ILE A 74 -10.89 3.08 17.51
C ILE A 74 -9.95 1.87 17.60
N THR A 75 -10.35 0.74 17.02
CA THR A 75 -9.59 -0.52 17.07
C THR A 75 -8.32 -0.48 16.23
N SER A 76 -8.32 0.25 15.10
CA SER A 76 -7.13 0.42 14.24
C SER A 76 -6.15 1.47 14.74
N SER A 77 -6.56 2.38 15.64
CA SER A 77 -5.70 3.43 16.20
C SER A 77 -4.67 2.97 17.24
N TYR A 78 -4.65 1.67 17.57
CA TYR A 78 -3.73 1.12 18.56
C TYR A 78 -2.31 0.99 17.97
N PRO A 79 -1.30 1.66 18.56
CA PRO A 79 0.05 1.70 17.98
C PRO A 79 0.88 0.43 18.26
N GLY A 80 0.44 -0.43 19.20
CA GLY A 80 1.16 -1.62 19.62
C GLY A 80 0.78 -2.89 18.85
N ASP A 81 1.48 -3.99 19.10
CA ASP A 81 1.07 -5.34 18.70
C ASP A 81 0.10 -5.94 19.72
N VAL A 82 -0.79 -6.83 19.27
CA VAL A 82 -1.72 -7.54 20.15
C VAL A 82 -1.43 -9.03 20.11
N THR A 83 -0.66 -9.51 21.09
CA THR A 83 -0.37 -10.93 21.26
C THR A 83 -1.58 -11.63 21.86
N LEU A 84 -2.31 -12.38 21.05
CA LEU A 84 -3.60 -12.98 21.45
C LEU A 84 -3.50 -13.97 22.61
N SER A 85 -2.37 -14.67 22.75
CA SER A 85 -2.13 -15.62 23.84
C SER A 85 -1.79 -14.95 25.17
N GLU A 86 -1.32 -13.69 25.16
CA GLU A 86 -0.81 -12.98 26.34
C GLU A 86 -1.87 -12.06 26.98
N SER A 87 -2.20 -12.33 28.24
CA SER A 87 -3.21 -11.53 28.96
C SER A 87 -2.83 -10.06 29.15
N SER A 88 -1.54 -9.74 29.30
CA SER A 88 -1.03 -8.37 29.42
C SER A 88 -1.21 -7.59 28.11
N SER A 89 -0.94 -8.24 26.98
CA SER A 89 -1.03 -7.62 25.64
C SER A 89 -2.49 -7.34 25.27
N ARG A 90 -3.38 -8.32 25.44
CA ARG A 90 -4.83 -8.12 25.27
C ARG A 90 -5.38 -7.00 26.15
N LYS A 91 -4.90 -6.92 27.40
CA LYS A 91 -5.31 -5.89 28.34
C LYS A 91 -4.86 -4.49 27.91
N ALA A 92 -3.62 -4.33 27.47
CA ALA A 92 -3.10 -3.05 26.97
C ALA A 92 -3.92 -2.54 25.76
N TYR A 93 -4.29 -3.45 24.84
CA TYR A 93 -5.14 -3.14 23.71
C TYR A 93 -6.55 -2.71 24.14
N ALA A 94 -7.18 -3.47 25.03
CA ALA A 94 -8.50 -3.16 25.56
C ALA A 94 -8.53 -1.86 26.39
N ASP A 95 -7.47 -1.57 27.15
CA ASP A 95 -7.31 -0.32 27.90
C ASP A 95 -7.23 0.88 26.95
N HIS A 96 -6.53 0.76 25.81
CA HIS A 96 -6.50 1.80 24.77
C HIS A 96 -7.89 2.07 24.19
N ILE A 97 -8.67 1.02 23.88
CA ILE A 97 -10.05 1.16 23.41
C ILE A 97 -10.89 1.94 24.42
N VAL A 98 -10.83 1.56 25.70
CA VAL A 98 -11.57 2.23 26.77
C VAL A 98 -11.13 3.69 26.90
N GLN A 99 -9.84 3.98 26.81
CA GLN A 99 -9.33 5.36 26.83
C GLN A 99 -9.87 6.19 25.65
N LYS A 100 -9.88 5.64 24.44
CA LYS A 100 -10.42 6.33 23.26
C LYS A 100 -11.91 6.61 23.36
N ILE A 101 -12.69 5.70 23.93
CA ILE A 101 -14.11 5.93 24.22
C ILE A 101 -14.30 7.08 25.22
N LYS A 102 -13.42 7.19 26.24
CA LYS A 102 -13.43 8.32 27.19
C LYS A 102 -13.08 9.64 26.51
N GLU A 103 -12.06 9.64 25.66
CA GLU A 103 -11.62 10.83 24.90
C GLU A 103 -12.69 11.34 23.92
N ALA A 104 -13.51 10.44 23.38
CA ALA A 104 -14.59 10.78 22.44
C ALA A 104 -15.79 11.52 23.09
N ASP A 105 -15.87 11.57 24.42
CA ASP A 105 -16.97 12.21 25.19
C ASP A 105 -18.38 11.76 24.74
N ALA A 106 -18.50 10.50 24.30
CA ALA A 106 -19.74 9.97 23.72
C ALA A 106 -20.78 9.55 24.78
N LEU A 107 -20.35 9.29 26.03
CA LEU A 107 -21.19 8.79 27.11
C LEU A 107 -21.59 9.93 28.05
N LYS A 108 -22.76 10.53 27.79
CA LYS A 108 -23.29 11.67 28.55
C LYS A 108 -24.40 11.23 29.50
N ASP A 109 -24.65 12.05 30.52
CA ASP A 109 -25.77 11.91 31.44
C ASP A 109 -27.10 11.78 30.69
N LEU A 110 -27.96 10.88 31.16
CA LEU A 110 -29.24 10.56 30.52
C LEU A 110 -30.42 10.83 31.45
N TRP A 111 -31.55 11.19 30.85
CA TRP A 111 -32.84 11.28 31.53
C TRP A 111 -33.74 10.14 31.05
N ILE A 112 -34.08 9.20 31.92
CA ILE A 112 -34.88 8.01 31.56
C ILE A 112 -36.30 8.15 32.10
N ASP A 113 -37.32 8.05 31.25
CA ASP A 113 -38.72 8.02 31.70
C ASP A 113 -39.05 6.67 32.34
N VAL A 114 -39.44 6.71 33.62
CA VAL A 114 -39.74 5.53 34.44
C VAL A 114 -41.24 5.30 34.62
N SER A 115 -42.09 6.14 34.01
CA SER A 115 -43.54 6.10 34.23
C SER A 115 -44.38 6.04 32.94
N ASN A 116 -43.75 5.81 31.79
CA ASN A 116 -44.39 5.68 30.46
C ASN A 116 -45.31 6.87 30.13
N LYS A 117 -44.81 8.09 30.31
CA LYS A 117 -45.54 9.32 29.97
C LYS A 117 -44.91 10.13 28.83
N SER A 118 -43.71 9.79 28.36
CA SER A 118 -43.12 10.35 27.14
C SER A 118 -43.14 9.36 25.97
N ASP A 119 -43.20 9.89 24.74
CA ASP A 119 -43.15 9.11 23.50
C ASP A 119 -41.77 8.47 23.23
N LYS A 120 -40.74 8.82 24.04
CA LYS A 120 -39.37 8.30 23.97
C LYS A 120 -38.87 7.92 25.37
N LEU A 121 -38.12 6.82 25.45
CA LEU A 121 -37.53 6.31 26.69
C LEU A 121 -36.45 7.23 27.28
N VAL A 122 -35.65 7.87 26.40
CA VAL A 122 -34.66 8.88 26.75
C VAL A 122 -35.24 10.27 26.51
N ALA A 123 -35.41 11.04 27.59
CA ALA A 123 -35.91 12.40 27.56
C ALA A 123 -34.78 13.41 27.26
N THR A 124 -35.10 14.48 26.54
CA THR A 124 -34.14 15.53 26.19
C THR A 124 -33.85 16.51 27.33
N ALA A 125 -34.64 16.46 28.41
CA ALA A 125 -34.51 17.33 29.58
C ALA A 125 -35.19 16.70 30.80
N ALA A 126 -34.89 17.23 31.98
CA ALA A 126 -35.55 16.87 33.23
C ALA A 126 -37.07 16.97 33.12
N SER A 127 -37.77 15.91 33.50
CA SER A 127 -39.22 15.88 33.60
C SER A 127 -39.66 15.29 34.93
N ASP A 128 -40.90 15.57 35.31
CA ASP A 128 -41.55 15.06 36.54
C ASP A 128 -41.61 13.53 36.61
N THR A 129 -41.30 12.86 35.50
CA THR A 129 -41.41 11.42 35.28
C THR A 129 -40.07 10.78 34.92
N SER A 130 -39.01 11.58 34.80
CA SER A 130 -37.68 11.09 34.40
C SER A 130 -36.74 10.98 35.59
N ALA A 131 -36.02 9.87 35.66
CA ALA A 131 -34.87 9.71 36.53
C ALA A 131 -33.62 10.28 35.86
N HIS A 132 -32.79 10.98 36.63
CA HIS A 132 -31.47 11.43 36.18
C HIS A 132 -30.46 10.32 36.40
N VAL A 133 -29.75 9.91 35.35
CA VAL A 133 -28.68 8.94 35.44
C VAL A 133 -27.37 9.61 35.05
N GLU A 134 -26.50 9.78 36.05
CA GLU A 134 -25.16 10.34 35.91
C GLU A 134 -24.19 9.22 35.49
N PHE A 135 -23.47 9.45 34.40
CA PHE A 135 -22.36 8.59 34.00
C PHE A 135 -21.15 8.87 34.90
N ILE A 136 -20.61 7.84 35.55
CA ILE A 136 -19.45 8.01 36.45
C ILE A 136 -18.17 7.59 35.75
N ASP A 137 -18.12 6.35 35.26
CA ASP A 137 -16.92 5.79 34.68
C ASP A 137 -17.22 4.55 33.83
N ILE A 138 -16.30 4.28 32.92
CA ILE A 138 -16.18 3.06 32.13
C ILE A 138 -14.85 2.38 32.49
N VAL A 139 -14.91 1.10 32.83
CA VAL A 139 -13.77 0.34 33.34
C VAL A 139 -13.64 -0.96 32.57
N LEU A 140 -12.41 -1.32 32.20
CA LEU A 140 -12.10 -2.65 31.70
C LEU A 140 -12.04 -3.64 32.87
N GLU A 141 -12.89 -4.65 32.85
CA GLU A 141 -12.90 -5.71 33.88
C GLU A 141 -12.00 -6.89 33.49
N ASP A 142 -12.12 -7.38 32.26
CA ASP A 142 -11.41 -8.56 31.80
C ASP A 142 -11.25 -8.60 30.27
N THR A 143 -10.35 -9.45 29.80
CA THR A 143 -10.19 -9.78 28.37
C THR A 143 -10.08 -11.29 28.19
N LYS A 144 -10.80 -11.82 27.20
CA LYS A 144 -10.76 -13.24 26.85
C LYS A 144 -10.47 -13.45 25.38
N TRP A 145 -9.80 -14.56 25.12
CA TRP A 145 -9.51 -15.05 23.79
C TRP A 145 -9.43 -16.57 23.84
N ASP A 146 -9.98 -17.20 22.81
CA ASP A 146 -9.73 -18.60 22.51
C ASP A 146 -9.54 -18.76 20.99
N SER A 147 -8.99 -19.89 20.58
CA SER A 147 -8.64 -20.14 19.18
C SER A 147 -9.84 -20.13 18.21
N SER A 148 -11.09 -20.29 18.70
CA SER A 148 -12.28 -20.20 17.85
C SER A 148 -12.67 -18.75 17.52
N MET A 149 -12.07 -17.78 18.22
CA MET A 149 -12.34 -16.35 18.01
C MET A 149 -11.48 -15.73 16.89
N GLY A 150 -10.51 -16.45 16.34
CA GLY A 150 -9.58 -15.96 15.32
C GLY A 150 -8.81 -14.73 15.82
N ASN A 151 -8.68 -13.70 14.98
CA ASN A 151 -7.99 -12.45 15.33
C ASN A 151 -8.89 -11.45 16.07
N SER A 152 -9.95 -11.91 16.74
CA SER A 152 -10.78 -11.06 17.60
C SER A 152 -10.61 -11.44 19.07
N ILE A 153 -10.68 -10.45 19.97
CA ILE A 153 -10.76 -10.69 21.42
C ILE A 153 -12.14 -10.29 21.96
N GLU A 154 -12.57 -10.91 23.05
CA GLU A 154 -13.68 -10.39 23.87
C GLU A 154 -13.14 -9.47 24.96
N ILE A 155 -13.64 -8.24 25.00
CA ILE A 155 -13.38 -7.29 26.07
C ILE A 155 -14.63 -7.14 26.94
N TYR A 156 -14.45 -7.20 28.26
CA TYR A 156 -15.54 -7.08 29.24
C TYR A 156 -15.50 -5.67 29.83
N ILE A 157 -16.47 -4.85 29.44
CA ILE A 157 -16.54 -3.45 29.83
C ILE A 157 -17.62 -3.29 30.90
N ALA A 158 -17.25 -2.67 32.01
CA ALA A 158 -18.18 -2.27 33.05
C ALA A 158 -18.50 -0.77 32.98
N ILE A 159 -19.76 -0.44 33.19
CA ILE A 159 -20.21 0.95 33.37
C ILE A 159 -20.69 1.16 34.79
N LYS A 160 -20.20 2.24 35.43
CA LYS A 160 -20.66 2.72 36.73
C LYS A 160 -21.52 3.96 36.54
N ALA A 161 -22.70 3.94 37.15
CA ALA A 161 -23.67 5.02 37.04
C ALA A 161 -24.35 5.31 38.39
N LYS A 162 -24.85 6.54 38.55
CA LYS A 162 -25.67 6.95 39.69
C LYS A 162 -27.02 7.43 39.19
N SER A 163 -28.07 6.76 39.64
CA SER A 163 -29.44 7.13 39.32
C SER A 163 -30.12 7.84 40.49
N SER A 164 -30.85 8.89 40.17
CA SER A 164 -31.62 9.69 41.13
C SER A 164 -33.04 9.91 40.61
N PHE A 165 -34.02 9.67 41.48
CA PHE A 165 -35.43 9.88 41.17
C PHE A 165 -36.19 10.43 42.38
N SER A 166 -37.05 11.42 42.13
CA SER A 166 -37.95 11.97 43.13
C SER A 166 -39.28 12.37 42.51
N LEU A 167 -40.38 11.94 43.13
CA LEU A 167 -41.72 12.38 42.75
C LEU A 167 -41.92 13.86 43.12
N PRO A 168 -42.37 14.71 42.19
CA PRO A 168 -42.63 16.12 42.46
C PRO A 168 -43.58 16.33 43.64
N GLY A 169 -43.26 17.31 44.49
CA GLY A 169 -44.10 17.65 45.65
C GLY A 169 -44.10 16.64 46.80
N THR A 170 -43.23 15.61 46.76
CA THR A 170 -43.11 14.62 47.83
C THR A 170 -41.77 14.72 48.58
N SER A 171 -41.73 14.25 49.83
CA SER A 171 -40.49 14.12 50.61
C SER A 171 -39.74 12.80 50.33
N TYR A 172 -40.22 11.99 49.39
CA TYR A 172 -39.66 10.70 49.04
C TYR A 172 -38.64 10.88 47.91
N LYS A 173 -37.37 11.03 48.27
CA LYS A 173 -36.26 11.15 47.32
C LYS A 173 -35.38 9.91 47.37
N THR A 174 -35.03 9.38 46.21
CA THR A 174 -33.93 8.42 46.04
C THR A 174 -32.83 9.13 45.28
N GLY A 175 -31.66 9.28 45.89
CA GLY A 175 -30.50 9.89 45.25
C GLY A 175 -29.32 8.92 45.26
N ASN A 176 -28.46 9.05 44.24
CA ASN A 176 -27.18 8.34 44.14
C ASN A 176 -27.31 6.81 44.25
N LYS A 177 -28.36 6.24 43.68
CA LYS A 177 -28.47 4.78 43.59
C LYS A 177 -27.43 4.30 42.59
N GLU A 178 -26.40 3.63 43.09
CA GLU A 178 -25.36 3.05 42.26
C GLU A 178 -25.91 1.89 41.45
N VAL A 179 -25.62 1.92 40.14
CA VAL A 179 -25.95 0.87 39.19
C VAL A 179 -24.69 0.52 38.42
N TYR A 180 -24.49 -0.77 38.22
CA TYR A 180 -23.28 -1.35 37.65
C TYR A 180 -23.70 -2.54 36.80
N ALA A 181 -23.23 -2.58 35.54
CA ALA A 181 -23.38 -3.73 34.68
C ALA A 181 -22.12 -3.93 33.85
N ILE A 182 -21.94 -5.17 33.39
CA ILE A 182 -20.82 -5.61 32.56
C ILE A 182 -21.41 -6.21 31.29
N GLU A 183 -20.87 -5.83 30.13
CA GLU A 183 -21.19 -6.45 28.84
C GLU A 183 -19.89 -6.81 28.11
N SER A 184 -19.95 -7.89 27.30
CA SER A 184 -18.83 -8.31 26.47
C SER A 184 -18.97 -7.75 25.05
N PHE A 185 -17.86 -7.26 24.50
CA PHE A 185 -17.76 -6.79 23.13
C PHE A 185 -16.69 -7.60 22.40
N ARG A 186 -17.03 -8.13 21.23
CA ARG A 186 -16.05 -8.77 20.35
C ARG A 186 -15.42 -7.70 19.47
N VAL A 187 -14.10 -7.55 19.57
CA VAL A 187 -13.33 -6.53 18.86
C VAL A 187 -12.22 -7.18 18.04
N GLN A 188 -12.05 -6.72 16.81
CA GLN A 188 -11.03 -7.22 15.89
C GLN A 188 -9.68 -6.59 16.23
N CYS A 189 -8.64 -7.40 16.40
CA CYS A 189 -7.28 -6.90 16.59
C CYS A 189 -6.76 -6.26 15.29
N PRO A 190 -5.96 -5.17 15.38
CA PRO A 190 -5.37 -4.55 14.21
C PRO A 190 -4.46 -5.55 13.49
N THR A 191 -4.77 -5.85 12.22
CA THR A 191 -3.87 -6.60 11.35
C THR A 191 -2.80 -5.66 10.84
N ARG A 192 -1.54 -6.05 10.98
CA ARG A 192 -0.44 -5.32 10.35
C ARG A 192 -0.19 -5.94 8.99
N ASP A 193 -0.34 -5.13 7.93
CA ASP A 193 -0.19 -5.58 6.54
C ASP A 193 1.31 -5.77 6.20
N PHE A 194 1.96 -6.83 6.71
CA PHE A 194 3.38 -7.04 6.41
C PHE A 194 3.62 -7.88 5.16
N LEU A 195 2.76 -8.86 4.85
CA LEU A 195 2.92 -9.77 3.71
C LEU A 195 1.90 -9.53 2.59
N GLU A 196 2.16 -8.55 1.72
CA GLU A 196 1.27 -8.19 0.59
C GLU A 196 1.85 -8.54 -0.79
N SER A 197 2.89 -9.36 -0.86
CA SER A 197 3.64 -9.56 -2.10
C SER A 197 4.29 -10.94 -2.22
N ALA A 198 4.63 -11.30 -3.45
CA ALA A 198 5.43 -12.48 -3.75
C ALA A 198 6.90 -12.26 -3.40
N ILE A 199 7.42 -11.05 -3.67
CA ILE A 199 8.82 -10.70 -3.42
C ILE A 199 8.93 -9.32 -2.74
N TRP A 200 9.72 -9.26 -1.67
CA TRP A 200 10.31 -8.06 -1.10
C TRP A 200 11.83 -8.16 -1.18
N ALA A 201 12.49 -7.20 -1.83
CA ALA A 201 13.93 -7.14 -1.98
C ALA A 201 14.44 -5.76 -1.50
N VAL A 202 15.32 -5.73 -0.49
CA VAL A 202 16.00 -4.47 -0.12
C VAL A 202 17.11 -4.15 -1.12
N GLY A 203 17.93 -5.14 -1.48
CA GLY A 203 18.81 -5.06 -2.66
C GLY A 203 18.03 -5.18 -3.98
N ASP A 204 18.73 -5.41 -5.08
CA ASP A 204 18.12 -5.52 -6.41
C ASP A 204 17.33 -6.83 -6.58
N PHE A 205 16.35 -6.83 -7.48
CA PHE A 205 15.74 -8.03 -8.04
C PHE A 205 16.26 -8.21 -9.46
N TYR A 206 17.18 -9.15 -9.63
CA TYR A 206 18.01 -9.27 -10.81
C TYR A 206 17.75 -10.57 -11.57
N ILE A 207 17.60 -10.47 -12.88
CA ILE A 207 17.46 -11.60 -13.80
C ILE A 207 18.55 -11.54 -14.85
N ASN A 208 19.32 -12.61 -14.94
CA ASN A 208 20.20 -12.86 -16.06
C ASN A 208 19.63 -14.00 -16.91
N GLY A 209 19.26 -13.66 -18.15
CA GLY A 209 18.67 -14.61 -19.09
C GLY A 209 19.68 -15.53 -19.76
N ASN A 210 20.99 -15.23 -19.66
CA ASN A 210 22.07 -15.89 -20.39
C ASN A 210 21.79 -16.10 -21.90
N ASN A 211 20.92 -15.27 -22.48
CA ASN A 211 20.41 -15.34 -23.85
C ASN A 211 19.69 -16.66 -24.22
N GLU A 212 19.12 -17.34 -23.23
CA GLU A 212 18.41 -18.62 -23.43
C GLU A 212 16.98 -18.45 -23.98
N GLY A 213 16.43 -17.23 -23.95
CA GLY A 213 15.07 -16.94 -24.43
C GLY A 213 13.95 -17.60 -23.61
N LYS A 214 14.26 -17.94 -22.35
CA LYS A 214 13.31 -18.50 -21.37
C LYS A 214 12.75 -17.38 -20.49
N THR A 215 11.48 -17.50 -20.08
CA THR A 215 10.79 -16.46 -19.29
C THR A 215 10.52 -16.91 -17.86
N ALA A 216 11.12 -16.20 -16.90
CA ALA A 216 10.79 -16.35 -15.48
C ALA A 216 9.46 -15.67 -15.15
N THR A 217 8.76 -16.15 -14.13
CA THR A 217 7.43 -15.64 -13.77
C THR A 217 7.30 -15.42 -12.27
N VAL A 218 6.71 -14.29 -11.88
CA VAL A 218 6.33 -13.96 -10.52
C VAL A 218 4.84 -13.61 -10.49
N ASN A 219 4.06 -14.32 -9.67
CA ASN A 219 2.64 -14.06 -9.50
C ASN A 219 2.38 -13.45 -8.13
N GLY A 220 1.84 -12.24 -8.14
CA GLY A 220 1.80 -11.36 -6.98
C GLY A 220 2.70 -10.15 -7.18
N ASP A 221 2.59 -9.21 -6.24
CA ASP A 221 3.35 -7.96 -6.30
C ASP A 221 4.85 -8.21 -6.03
N VAL A 222 5.68 -7.33 -6.57
CA VAL A 222 7.12 -7.27 -6.35
C VAL A 222 7.48 -5.90 -5.79
N PHE A 223 8.16 -5.87 -4.65
CA PHE A 223 8.67 -4.66 -4.04
C PHE A 223 10.19 -4.71 -3.96
N THR A 224 10.85 -3.72 -4.56
CA THR A 224 12.30 -3.60 -4.57
C THR A 224 12.70 -2.20 -4.09
N PHE A 225 13.60 -2.11 -3.13
CA PHE A 225 14.20 -0.81 -2.81
C PHE A 225 15.31 -0.50 -3.82
N GLY A 226 16.24 -1.45 -4.02
CA GLY A 226 17.23 -1.41 -5.08
C GLY A 226 18.46 -0.56 -4.76
N SER A 227 19.54 -0.84 -5.47
CA SER A 227 20.79 -0.08 -5.43
C SER A 227 20.65 1.28 -6.14
N TYR A 228 21.46 2.25 -5.72
CA TYR A 228 21.32 3.65 -6.10
C TYR A 228 22.68 4.37 -6.17
N GLY A 229 22.78 5.48 -6.91
CA GLY A 229 24.02 6.26 -6.99
C GLY A 229 24.41 6.91 -5.65
N VAL A 230 25.72 7.10 -5.40
CA VAL A 230 26.22 7.69 -4.14
C VAL A 230 25.70 9.11 -3.90
N ASN A 231 25.66 9.95 -4.95
CA ASN A 231 25.28 11.36 -4.85
C ASN A 231 23.92 11.61 -5.52
N THR A 232 23.10 12.48 -4.93
CA THR A 232 21.80 12.91 -5.47
C THR A 232 21.90 13.80 -6.71
N ASN A 233 23.08 14.39 -6.94
CA ASN A 233 23.36 15.24 -8.10
C ASN A 233 24.09 14.49 -9.22
N ASP A 234 24.31 13.17 -9.07
CA ASP A 234 24.97 12.37 -10.09
C ASP A 234 23.95 11.97 -11.15
N MET A 235 24.04 12.60 -12.32
CA MET A 235 23.13 12.34 -13.46
C MET A 235 23.42 11.00 -14.18
N ARG A 236 24.37 10.20 -13.67
CA ARG A 236 24.72 8.89 -14.22
C ARG A 236 23.71 7.84 -13.81
N GLN A 237 22.86 7.49 -14.76
CA GLN A 237 21.76 6.55 -14.59
C GLN A 237 22.24 5.10 -14.49
N GLU A 238 23.45 4.78 -14.96
CA GLU A 238 24.02 3.43 -14.88
C GLU A 238 24.24 2.94 -13.44
N LEU A 239 24.23 3.85 -12.46
CA LEU A 239 24.46 3.56 -11.04
C LEU A 239 23.23 2.98 -10.31
N PHE A 240 22.08 2.93 -10.97
CA PHE A 240 20.81 2.55 -10.34
C PHE A 240 20.38 1.14 -10.77
N GLY A 241 20.15 0.27 -9.79
CA GLY A 241 19.56 -1.06 -9.99
C GLY A 241 18.03 -1.04 -9.87
N GLY A 242 17.49 -1.90 -9.02
CA GLY A 242 16.05 -2.10 -8.80
C GLY A 242 15.57 -3.42 -9.37
N ILE A 243 14.50 -3.41 -10.17
CA ILE A 243 14.06 -4.58 -10.93
C ILE A 243 14.83 -4.56 -12.25
N TYR A 244 15.76 -5.50 -12.42
CA TYR A 244 16.78 -5.43 -13.47
C TYR A 244 16.86 -6.74 -14.25
N ALA A 245 16.59 -6.68 -15.57
CA ALA A 245 16.81 -7.79 -16.49
C ALA A 245 17.97 -7.49 -17.47
N ILE A 246 18.82 -8.49 -17.71
CA ILE A 246 19.99 -8.40 -18.60
C ILE A 246 20.28 -9.74 -19.29
N ASN A 247 21.05 -9.68 -20.37
CA ASN A 247 21.47 -10.77 -21.24
C ASN A 247 20.28 -11.59 -21.73
N GLY A 248 19.32 -10.94 -22.37
CA GLY A 248 18.09 -11.58 -22.84
C GLY A 248 17.21 -12.09 -21.70
N GLY A 249 17.27 -11.44 -20.53
CA GLY A 249 16.45 -11.77 -19.38
C GLY A 249 14.98 -11.47 -19.63
N MET A 250 14.11 -12.47 -19.53
CA MET A 250 12.67 -12.30 -19.71
C MET A 250 11.92 -12.54 -18.40
N LEU A 251 11.10 -11.58 -17.97
CA LEU A 251 10.33 -11.60 -16.73
C LEU A 251 8.87 -11.24 -16.96
N ASN A 252 7.96 -12.08 -16.45
CA ASN A 252 6.56 -11.73 -16.25
C ASN A 252 6.27 -11.49 -14.76
N ILE A 253 5.65 -10.37 -14.42
CA ILE A 253 5.12 -10.05 -13.09
C ILE A 253 3.59 -9.95 -13.18
N TYR A 254 2.87 -10.97 -12.72
CA TYR A 254 1.40 -10.99 -12.62
C TYR A 254 0.90 -10.29 -11.35
N GLY A 255 1.35 -9.04 -11.18
CA GLY A 255 1.12 -8.18 -10.04
C GLY A 255 1.62 -6.77 -10.33
N ASN A 256 1.66 -5.93 -9.29
CA ASN A 256 2.31 -4.62 -9.37
C ASN A 256 3.83 -4.77 -9.22
N ALA A 257 4.59 -3.90 -9.88
CA ALA A 257 6.05 -3.85 -9.76
C ALA A 257 6.47 -2.51 -9.15
N TYR A 258 7.06 -2.57 -7.96
CA TYR A 258 7.50 -1.40 -7.21
C TYR A 258 9.02 -1.36 -7.12
N SER A 259 9.61 -0.21 -7.46
CA SER A 259 11.03 0.06 -7.29
C SER A 259 11.27 1.43 -6.67
N ARG A 260 11.99 1.50 -5.54
CA ARG A 260 12.57 2.79 -5.07
C ARG A 260 13.78 3.19 -5.91
N SER A 261 14.28 2.29 -6.75
CA SER A 261 15.28 2.53 -7.79
C SER A 261 14.61 2.38 -9.16
N PHE A 262 15.24 1.74 -10.14
CA PHE A 262 14.69 1.65 -11.49
C PHE A 262 13.91 0.35 -11.72
N ILE A 263 13.03 0.37 -12.71
CA ILE A 263 12.65 -0.83 -13.46
C ILE A 263 13.42 -0.71 -14.77
N ARG A 264 14.41 -1.58 -14.98
CA ARG A 264 15.36 -1.43 -16.08
C ARG A 264 15.71 -2.71 -16.82
N THR A 265 16.05 -2.55 -18.10
CA THR A 265 16.55 -3.61 -18.97
C THR A 265 17.89 -3.21 -19.58
N GLY A 266 18.77 -4.20 -19.70
CA GLY A 266 20.07 -4.09 -20.35
C GLY A 266 21.12 -3.29 -19.56
N PRO A 267 22.41 -3.50 -19.90
CA PRO A 267 23.48 -2.70 -19.34
C PRO A 267 23.50 -1.33 -20.02
N TYR A 268 24.12 -0.35 -19.35
CA TYR A 268 24.29 0.97 -19.96
C TYR A 268 25.13 0.84 -21.24
N PRO A 269 24.73 1.47 -22.36
CA PRO A 269 25.41 1.26 -23.63
C PRO A 269 26.83 1.84 -23.63
N GLU A 270 27.84 0.99 -23.90
CA GLU A 270 29.23 1.41 -24.03
C GLU A 270 29.53 2.05 -25.41
N PRO A 271 30.34 3.13 -25.48
CA PRO A 271 30.73 3.74 -26.75
C PRO A 271 31.43 2.75 -27.70
N GLY A 272 30.91 2.60 -28.92
CA GLY A 272 31.51 1.80 -29.99
C GLY A 272 31.22 0.29 -29.94
N ILE A 273 30.40 -0.17 -29.00
CA ILE A 273 29.94 -1.57 -28.89
C ILE A 273 28.42 -1.60 -29.09
N GLY A 274 27.93 -2.39 -30.04
CA GLY A 274 26.49 -2.67 -30.14
C GLY A 274 26.06 -3.53 -28.96
N ASN A 275 25.02 -3.13 -28.24
CA ASN A 275 24.63 -3.72 -26.96
C ASN A 275 23.31 -4.46 -27.09
N ILE A 276 23.24 -5.41 -28.03
CA ILE A 276 22.04 -6.22 -28.27
C ILE A 276 21.82 -7.10 -27.03
N ASP A 277 20.77 -6.79 -26.29
CA ASP A 277 20.43 -7.45 -25.04
C ASP A 277 19.11 -8.23 -25.18
N ASN A 278 18.07 -7.59 -25.73
CA ASN A 278 16.73 -8.16 -25.91
C ASN A 278 16.08 -8.62 -24.59
N SER A 279 16.40 -7.97 -23.46
CA SER A 279 15.71 -8.27 -22.21
C SER A 279 14.28 -7.72 -22.25
N GLU A 280 13.36 -8.42 -21.57
CA GLU A 280 11.96 -8.04 -21.49
C GLU A 280 11.46 -8.13 -20.04
N ILE A 281 10.86 -7.04 -19.55
CA ILE A 281 10.08 -7.05 -18.29
C ILE A 281 8.63 -6.72 -18.63
N ARG A 282 7.71 -7.63 -18.32
CA ARG A 282 6.27 -7.46 -18.51
C ARG A 282 5.55 -7.46 -17.17
N ILE A 283 4.79 -6.41 -16.91
CA ILE A 283 4.09 -6.15 -15.65
C ILE A 283 2.59 -6.10 -15.95
N TYR A 284 1.80 -6.99 -15.36
CA TYR A 284 0.38 -7.13 -15.70
C TYR A 284 -0.52 -6.13 -14.98
N LYS A 285 -0.06 -5.56 -13.85
CA LYS A 285 -0.73 -4.45 -13.16
C LYS A 285 0.08 -3.16 -13.30
N ASP A 286 0.25 -2.39 -12.23
CA ASP A 286 0.93 -1.09 -12.30
C ASP A 286 2.46 -1.24 -12.20
N ALA A 287 3.16 -0.39 -12.95
CA ALA A 287 4.61 -0.19 -12.84
C ALA A 287 4.88 1.10 -12.04
N ILE A 288 5.54 0.98 -10.89
CA ILE A 288 5.86 2.09 -9.98
C ILE A 288 7.37 2.11 -9.77
N ALA A 289 8.05 3.18 -10.16
CA ALA A 289 9.50 3.25 -10.04
C ALA A 289 10.01 4.66 -9.76
N GLN A 290 11.28 4.78 -9.34
CA GLN A 290 11.99 6.05 -9.51
C GLN A 290 12.03 6.39 -11.00
N CYS A 291 12.63 5.53 -11.81
CA CYS A 291 12.66 5.64 -13.27
C CYS A 291 12.28 4.28 -13.91
N ILE A 292 11.63 4.32 -15.07
CA ILE A 292 11.45 3.13 -15.93
C ILE A 292 12.33 3.32 -17.16
N GLN A 293 13.33 2.45 -17.34
CA GLN A 293 14.40 2.72 -18.30
C GLN A 293 14.87 1.53 -19.13
N ALA A 294 14.91 1.70 -20.45
CA ALA A 294 15.48 0.72 -21.38
C ALA A 294 16.89 1.15 -21.83
N PHE A 295 17.94 0.49 -21.32
CA PHE A 295 19.33 0.81 -21.65
C PHE A 295 19.86 0.00 -22.84
N GLY A 296 19.61 -1.30 -22.87
CA GLY A 296 20.10 -2.21 -23.91
C GLY A 296 19.37 -2.06 -25.24
N ASP A 297 20.02 -2.46 -26.32
CA ASP A 297 19.42 -2.47 -27.65
C ASP A 297 18.50 -3.69 -27.79
N GLY A 298 17.30 -3.48 -28.35
CA GLY A 298 16.28 -4.53 -28.55
C GLY A 298 15.38 -4.79 -27.35
N ASP A 299 15.56 -4.05 -26.27
CA ASP A 299 14.89 -4.27 -24.98
C ASP A 299 13.42 -3.84 -24.95
N LYS A 300 12.67 -4.45 -24.03
CA LYS A 300 11.25 -4.16 -23.83
C LYS A 300 10.87 -4.03 -22.35
N ILE A 301 10.15 -2.97 -22.00
CA ILE A 301 9.43 -2.87 -20.72
C ILE A 301 7.95 -2.64 -21.04
N ILE A 302 7.07 -3.50 -20.54
CA ILE A 302 5.65 -3.50 -20.89
C ILE A 302 4.82 -3.47 -19.61
N GLY A 303 4.10 -2.37 -19.35
CA GLY A 303 3.11 -2.25 -18.28
C GLY A 303 1.70 -2.39 -18.84
N LEU A 304 0.93 -3.39 -18.38
CA LEU A 304 -0.41 -3.66 -18.92
C LEU A 304 -1.52 -2.91 -18.18
N ARG A 305 -1.22 -2.23 -17.08
CA ARG A 305 -2.06 -1.21 -16.44
C ARG A 305 -1.34 0.15 -16.45
N ASN A 306 -1.28 0.89 -15.35
CA ASN A 306 -0.72 2.24 -15.31
C ASN A 306 0.78 2.24 -15.00
N ALA A 307 1.43 3.37 -15.29
CA ALA A 307 2.81 3.63 -14.88
C ALA A 307 2.89 4.90 -14.04
N TYR A 308 3.63 4.83 -12.93
CA TYR A 308 3.88 5.93 -12.00
C TYR A 308 5.39 6.08 -11.81
N THR A 309 5.94 7.25 -12.14
CA THR A 309 7.37 7.51 -11.94
C THR A 309 7.61 8.71 -11.04
N PHE A 310 8.68 8.62 -10.24
CA PHE A 310 9.16 9.71 -9.40
C PHE A 310 10.17 10.60 -10.16
N ASP A 311 10.76 10.06 -11.21
CA ASP A 311 11.69 10.64 -12.17
C ASP A 311 11.19 10.27 -13.58
N ASP A 312 12.06 10.06 -14.55
CA ASP A 312 11.65 9.87 -15.94
C ASP A 312 11.09 8.48 -16.30
N ILE A 313 10.41 8.42 -17.45
CA ILE A 313 10.45 7.25 -18.33
C ILE A 313 11.52 7.53 -19.38
N GLU A 314 12.49 6.62 -19.55
CA GLU A 314 13.60 6.85 -20.47
C GLU A 314 13.98 5.66 -21.37
N ILE A 315 14.33 5.94 -22.64
CA ILE A 315 14.91 4.95 -23.55
C ILE A 315 16.24 5.45 -24.13
N ASN A 316 17.31 4.70 -23.84
CA ASN A 316 18.66 4.95 -24.35
C ASN A 316 19.05 3.96 -25.46
N GLY A 317 18.52 2.73 -25.39
CA GLY A 317 18.85 1.63 -26.28
C GLY A 317 18.15 1.69 -27.64
N GLU A 318 18.85 1.23 -28.67
CA GLU A 318 18.34 1.16 -30.04
C GLU A 318 17.26 0.09 -30.20
N ASN A 319 16.23 0.37 -31.00
CA ASN A 319 15.15 -0.59 -31.27
C ASN A 319 14.51 -1.15 -29.99
N SER A 320 14.41 -0.32 -28.95
CA SER A 320 13.86 -0.67 -27.64
C SER A 320 12.47 -0.06 -27.43
N VAL A 321 11.63 -0.67 -26.60
CA VAL A 321 10.23 -0.26 -26.40
C VAL A 321 9.90 -0.16 -24.92
N ILE A 322 9.33 0.96 -24.51
CA ILE A 322 8.57 1.05 -23.26
C ILE A 322 7.11 1.22 -23.64
N ALA A 323 6.24 0.29 -23.26
CA ALA A 323 4.83 0.29 -23.64
C ALA A 323 3.90 0.17 -22.43
N ILE A 324 3.04 1.18 -22.24
CA ILE A 324 2.07 1.27 -21.16
C ILE A 324 0.66 1.18 -21.76
N ASN A 325 -0.07 0.13 -21.43
CA ASN A 325 -1.44 -0.07 -21.90
C ASN A 325 -2.44 0.84 -21.15
N GLY A 326 -2.16 1.22 -19.90
CA GLY A 326 -2.96 2.17 -19.14
C GLY A 326 -2.44 3.60 -19.26
N SER A 327 -2.65 4.38 -18.20
CA SER A 327 -2.22 5.79 -18.11
C SER A 327 -0.81 5.92 -17.54
N PHE A 328 -0.15 7.03 -17.86
CA PHE A 328 1.14 7.41 -17.29
C PHE A 328 0.99 8.63 -16.38
N PHE A 329 1.68 8.57 -15.25
CA PHE A 329 1.76 9.63 -14.25
C PHE A 329 3.20 9.93 -13.87
N GLY A 330 3.70 11.06 -14.36
CA GLY A 330 4.92 11.66 -13.86
C GLY A 330 4.62 12.48 -12.60
N LEU A 331 4.90 11.93 -11.43
CA LEU A 331 4.36 12.42 -10.16
C LEU A 331 5.03 13.67 -9.61
N LYS A 332 6.19 14.06 -10.15
CA LYS A 332 6.96 15.22 -9.68
C LYS A 332 7.20 16.24 -10.78
N ARG A 333 7.13 17.52 -10.39
CA ARG A 333 7.32 18.67 -11.29
C ARG A 333 8.76 19.10 -11.51
N GLY A 334 9.66 18.79 -10.60
CA GLY A 334 10.96 19.47 -10.51
C GLY A 334 10.84 20.96 -10.18
N GLY A 335 11.97 21.66 -10.18
CA GLY A 335 12.06 23.10 -9.93
C GLY A 335 13.50 23.61 -9.89
N GLU A 336 13.68 24.94 -9.80
CA GLU A 336 15.02 25.57 -9.82
C GLU A 336 15.93 25.15 -8.65
N ASN A 337 15.34 24.67 -7.55
CA ASN A 337 16.04 24.18 -6.37
C ASN A 337 15.83 22.67 -6.13
N SER A 338 15.26 21.93 -7.10
CA SER A 338 15.06 20.49 -6.97
C SER A 338 16.26 19.71 -7.50
N ASN A 339 16.43 18.48 -7.03
CA ASN A 339 17.39 17.57 -7.65
C ASN A 339 16.87 17.14 -9.04
N HIS A 340 17.78 16.65 -9.89
CA HIS A 340 17.42 16.16 -11.23
C HIS A 340 16.32 15.09 -11.16
N ASP A 341 16.52 14.11 -10.28
CA ASP A 341 15.62 12.97 -10.05
C ASP A 341 14.31 13.34 -9.31
N GLU A 342 14.00 14.64 -9.24
CA GLU A 342 12.73 15.20 -8.76
C GLU A 342 11.89 15.81 -9.87
N SER A 343 12.25 15.58 -11.14
CA SER A 343 11.48 15.93 -12.33
C SER A 343 11.06 14.64 -13.02
N SER A 344 9.76 14.49 -13.31
CA SER A 344 9.26 13.29 -13.96
C SER A 344 8.72 13.57 -15.36
N ALA A 345 9.52 13.26 -16.38
CA ALA A 345 9.27 13.49 -17.80
C ALA A 345 9.29 12.18 -18.63
N ILE A 346 9.08 12.29 -19.95
CA ILE A 346 9.29 11.20 -20.91
C ILE A 346 10.48 11.57 -21.81
N VAL A 347 11.49 10.71 -21.86
CA VAL A 347 12.76 10.97 -22.52
C VAL A 347 13.11 9.83 -23.46
N ASN A 348 13.24 10.08 -24.76
CA ASN A 348 13.68 9.04 -25.71
C ASN A 348 15.09 9.30 -26.25
N SER A 349 16.07 9.38 -25.36
CA SER A 349 17.43 9.82 -25.67
C SER A 349 18.22 8.89 -26.61
N THR A 350 17.65 7.79 -27.08
CA THR A 350 18.23 6.85 -28.05
C THR A 350 19.01 7.53 -29.18
N LEU A 351 18.45 8.55 -29.82
CA LEU A 351 19.13 9.28 -30.91
C LEU A 351 20.42 9.97 -30.44
N LEU A 352 20.39 10.58 -29.26
CA LEU A 352 21.55 11.23 -28.66
C LEU A 352 22.64 10.21 -28.31
N HIS A 353 22.27 9.11 -27.65
CA HIS A 353 23.20 8.05 -27.29
C HIS A 353 23.81 7.41 -28.54
N SER A 354 23.00 7.16 -29.57
CA SER A 354 23.45 6.53 -30.80
C SER A 354 24.36 7.43 -31.63
N ILE A 355 24.09 8.75 -31.69
CA ILE A 355 25.03 9.73 -32.28
C ILE A 355 26.38 9.68 -31.56
N ASN A 356 26.37 9.65 -30.22
CA ASN A 356 27.59 9.59 -29.42
C ASN A 356 28.34 8.26 -29.61
N ARG A 357 27.62 7.14 -29.80
CA ARG A 357 28.20 5.81 -30.06
C ARG A 357 28.81 5.69 -31.45
N HIS A 358 28.07 6.13 -32.48
CA HIS A 358 28.39 5.85 -33.88
C HIS A 358 29.08 7.00 -34.62
N GLY A 359 29.10 8.21 -34.03
CA GLY A 359 29.64 9.41 -34.65
C GLY A 359 28.75 10.03 -35.74
N GLY A 360 27.52 9.53 -35.89
CA GLY A 360 26.53 9.99 -36.86
C GLY A 360 25.40 8.97 -37.04
N LEU A 361 24.33 9.35 -37.74
CA LEU A 361 23.18 8.49 -38.03
C LEU A 361 22.97 8.38 -39.55
N SER A 362 22.43 7.25 -40.00
CA SER A 362 22.07 7.02 -41.41
C SER A 362 20.60 6.68 -41.58
N GLY A 363 20.04 6.87 -42.78
CA GLY A 363 18.64 6.52 -43.03
C GLY A 363 18.41 5.01 -42.85
N GLY A 364 17.47 4.64 -41.98
CA GLY A 364 17.16 3.24 -41.65
C GLY A 364 17.88 2.67 -40.41
N ASP A 365 18.58 3.51 -39.67
CA ASP A 365 19.26 3.17 -38.42
C ASP A 365 18.26 2.58 -37.36
N PRO A 366 18.62 1.51 -36.63
CA PRO A 366 17.81 0.95 -35.54
C PRO A 366 17.39 1.96 -34.48
N THR A 367 18.17 3.03 -34.30
CA THR A 367 17.88 4.17 -33.42
C THR A 367 16.49 4.76 -33.65
N PHE A 368 16.03 4.81 -34.90
CA PHE A 368 14.72 5.36 -35.26
C PHE A 368 13.55 4.43 -34.94
N LYS A 369 13.81 3.23 -34.41
CA LYS A 369 12.80 2.22 -34.07
C LYS A 369 12.43 2.21 -32.59
N SER A 370 13.12 2.95 -31.74
CA SER A 370 12.80 3.01 -30.31
C SER A 370 11.48 3.74 -30.08
N ARG A 371 10.64 3.22 -29.17
CA ARG A 371 9.27 3.73 -28.94
C ARG A 371 8.91 3.79 -27.46
N VAL A 372 8.40 4.94 -27.02
CA VAL A 372 7.54 5.01 -25.83
C VAL A 372 6.09 4.96 -26.32
N VAL A 373 5.28 4.03 -25.81
CA VAL A 373 3.87 3.85 -26.18
C VAL A 373 3.01 3.98 -24.93
N ILE A 374 1.97 4.82 -24.95
CA ILE A 374 1.01 4.96 -23.84
C ILE A 374 -0.39 4.98 -24.44
N ASN A 375 -1.25 4.00 -24.10
CA ASN A 375 -2.62 3.95 -24.64
C ASN A 375 -3.62 4.81 -23.83
N GLY A 376 -3.36 5.00 -22.53
CA GLY A 376 -4.19 5.79 -21.62
C GLY A 376 -3.81 7.27 -21.56
N ASP A 377 -4.13 7.92 -20.45
CA ASP A 377 -3.91 9.35 -20.26
C ASP A 377 -2.45 9.65 -19.90
N VAL A 378 -1.97 10.83 -20.29
CA VAL A 378 -0.57 11.24 -20.11
C VAL A 378 -0.53 12.46 -19.21
N ILE A 379 -0.18 12.26 -17.94
CA ILE A 379 -0.03 13.32 -16.94
C ILE A 379 1.45 13.43 -16.60
N ILE A 380 2.08 14.56 -16.96
CA ILE A 380 3.52 14.76 -16.79
C ILE A 380 3.75 16.01 -15.96
N GLY A 381 4.24 15.83 -14.74
CA GLY A 381 4.64 16.94 -13.88
C GLY A 381 5.94 17.60 -14.34
N GLY A 382 6.94 16.80 -14.68
CA GLY A 382 8.32 17.24 -14.89
C GLY A 382 8.64 17.54 -16.35
N SER A 383 9.84 18.05 -16.59
CA SER A 383 10.34 18.41 -17.92
C SER A 383 11.78 17.97 -18.09
N THR A 384 12.19 17.70 -19.33
CA THR A 384 13.61 17.66 -19.65
C THR A 384 14.20 19.07 -19.51
N MET A 385 15.47 19.16 -19.16
CA MET A 385 16.13 20.44 -18.86
C MET A 385 17.40 20.63 -19.67
N LYS A 386 17.62 21.85 -20.14
CA LYS A 386 18.90 22.24 -20.71
C LYS A 386 19.88 22.51 -19.59
N ILE A 387 20.95 21.73 -19.61
CA ILE A 387 22.09 21.91 -18.71
C ILE A 387 23.19 22.69 -19.42
N GLY A 388 23.62 23.81 -18.83
CA GLY A 388 24.74 24.65 -19.26
C GLY A 388 25.90 24.59 -18.28
N THR A 389 27.06 25.13 -18.68
CA THR A 389 28.25 25.24 -17.82
C THR A 389 28.62 26.71 -17.69
N LYS A 390 28.78 27.20 -16.45
CA LYS A 390 29.28 28.54 -16.16
C LYS A 390 30.79 28.62 -16.38
N ASP A 391 31.31 29.84 -16.47
CA ASP A 391 32.75 30.11 -16.64
C ASP A 391 33.65 29.50 -15.56
N ASP A 392 33.10 29.25 -14.35
CA ASP A 392 33.80 28.60 -13.24
C ASP A 392 33.76 27.06 -13.28
N GLY A 393 33.18 26.48 -14.35
CA GLY A 393 33.00 25.04 -14.52
C GLY A 393 31.80 24.45 -13.79
N SER A 394 31.03 25.26 -13.05
CA SER A 394 29.80 24.79 -12.40
C SER A 394 28.66 24.61 -13.41
N THR A 395 27.78 23.67 -13.11
CA THR A 395 26.63 23.36 -13.96
C THR A 395 25.46 24.29 -13.60
N VAL A 396 24.72 24.77 -14.59
CA VAL A 396 23.52 25.60 -14.41
C VAL A 396 22.37 25.08 -15.26
N VAL A 397 21.18 25.01 -14.68
CA VAL A 397 19.95 24.74 -15.41
C VAL A 397 19.58 26.01 -16.19
N GLN A 398 19.55 25.94 -17.52
CA GLN A 398 19.19 27.07 -18.40
C GLN A 398 17.67 27.19 -18.59
N GLY A 399 16.94 26.08 -18.49
CA GLY A 399 15.48 26.05 -18.51
C GLY A 399 14.91 24.71 -18.98
N PRO A 400 13.58 24.51 -18.83
CA PRO A 400 12.87 23.34 -19.34
C PRO A 400 12.81 23.34 -20.87
N ILE A 401 12.69 22.13 -21.46
CA ILE A 401 12.67 21.90 -22.91
C ILE A 401 11.32 21.31 -23.36
N GLU A 402 11.06 20.02 -23.18
CA GLU A 402 9.76 19.40 -23.44
C GLU A 402 9.38 18.47 -22.27
N ASN A 403 8.09 18.21 -22.03
CA ASN A 403 7.66 17.22 -21.04
C ASN A 403 7.77 15.79 -21.58
N ALA A 404 7.61 15.64 -22.90
CA ALA A 404 7.92 14.42 -23.62
C ALA A 404 8.81 14.79 -24.81
N SER A 405 10.11 14.60 -24.65
CA SER A 405 11.12 14.93 -25.66
C SER A 405 11.18 13.79 -26.71
N LEU A 406 11.49 14.02 -27.99
CA LEU A 406 12.53 14.89 -28.55
C LEU A 406 12.10 15.45 -29.92
N ALA A 407 11.97 16.77 -30.04
CA ALA A 407 11.86 17.40 -31.35
C ALA A 407 13.22 17.38 -32.07
N PHE A 408 13.22 17.12 -33.39
CA PHE A 408 14.44 17.14 -34.22
C PHE A 408 14.27 18.01 -35.45
N ASP A 409 15.32 18.73 -35.82
CA ASP A 409 15.39 19.50 -37.05
C ASP A 409 15.46 18.61 -38.31
N THR A 410 15.44 19.21 -39.50
CA THR A 410 15.61 18.53 -40.80
C THR A 410 16.92 17.76 -40.95
N ASN A 411 17.91 17.98 -40.08
CA ASN A 411 19.20 17.32 -40.10
C ASN A 411 19.29 16.15 -39.09
N GLY A 412 18.21 15.87 -38.35
CA GLY A 412 18.19 14.83 -37.32
C GLY A 412 18.94 15.23 -36.05
N ILE A 413 19.10 16.53 -35.80
CA ILE A 413 19.70 17.08 -34.59
C ILE A 413 18.57 17.48 -33.64
N PRO A 414 18.65 17.13 -32.33
CA PRO A 414 17.66 17.59 -31.36
C PRO A 414 17.52 19.11 -31.43
N PHE A 415 16.30 19.63 -31.52
CA PHE A 415 16.04 21.05 -31.76
C PHE A 415 16.68 21.94 -30.67
N TYR A 416 16.68 21.47 -29.43
CA TYR A 416 17.33 22.15 -28.31
C TYR A 416 18.85 22.31 -28.47
N LYS A 417 19.52 21.47 -29.27
CA LYS A 417 20.96 21.61 -29.54
C LYS A 417 21.25 22.65 -30.62
N SER A 418 20.35 22.82 -31.58
CA SER A 418 20.46 23.82 -32.64
C SER A 418 19.96 25.20 -32.21
N PHE A 419 19.17 25.27 -31.14
CA PHE A 419 18.66 26.51 -30.59
C PHE A 419 19.78 27.35 -29.94
N ASP A 420 19.75 28.66 -30.19
CA ASP A 420 20.69 29.63 -29.63
C ASP A 420 20.22 30.11 -28.25
N TRP A 421 20.77 29.47 -27.22
CA TRP A 421 20.52 29.76 -25.81
C TRP A 421 21.27 31.07 -25.42
N ASP A 422 20.54 32.19 -25.24
CA ASP A 422 21.00 33.43 -24.53
C ASP A 422 20.11 33.91 -23.32
N ASN A 423 20.64 33.93 -22.08
CA ASN A 423 20.18 34.40 -20.73
C ASN A 423 18.68 34.56 -20.31
N ARG A 424 17.65 34.36 -21.16
CA ARG A 424 16.21 34.23 -20.82
C ARG A 424 15.51 33.31 -21.85
N GLU A 425 15.89 32.04 -21.83
CA GLU A 425 15.89 31.20 -23.04
C GLU A 425 14.66 30.30 -23.21
N ALA A 426 14.06 29.81 -22.12
CA ALA A 426 13.01 28.78 -22.20
C ALA A 426 11.77 29.24 -22.99
N VAL A 427 11.19 30.40 -22.68
CA VAL A 427 10.00 30.92 -23.40
C VAL A 427 10.28 31.09 -24.90
N LYS A 428 11.45 31.61 -25.25
CA LYS A 428 11.87 31.80 -26.64
C LYS A 428 12.09 30.46 -27.34
N TYR A 429 12.65 29.48 -26.64
CA TYR A 429 12.81 28.11 -27.13
C TYR A 429 11.46 27.51 -27.54
N HIS A 430 10.45 27.55 -26.65
CA HIS A 430 9.13 27.01 -26.96
C HIS A 430 8.46 27.73 -28.13
N ASP A 431 8.56 29.06 -28.21
CA ASP A 431 8.01 29.84 -29.32
C ASP A 431 8.68 29.52 -30.67
N GLU A 432 9.98 29.30 -30.68
CA GLU A 432 10.71 28.91 -31.90
C GLU A 432 10.46 27.45 -32.27
N LEU A 433 10.36 26.54 -31.29
CA LEU A 433 9.98 25.14 -31.50
C LEU A 433 8.63 25.04 -32.22
N ARG A 434 7.64 25.79 -31.73
CA ARG A 434 6.29 25.81 -32.31
C ARG A 434 6.29 26.34 -33.75
N LYS A 435 7.00 27.44 -34.02
CA LYS A 435 7.15 28.00 -35.37
C LYS A 435 7.87 27.04 -36.31
N ALA A 436 8.93 26.39 -35.82
CA ALA A 436 9.70 25.41 -36.54
C ALA A 436 8.89 24.15 -36.88
N PHE A 437 7.89 23.82 -36.05
CA PHE A 437 6.94 22.77 -36.37
C PHE A 437 5.95 23.20 -37.47
N GLU A 438 5.39 24.40 -37.36
CA GLU A 438 4.43 24.94 -38.33
C GLU A 438 5.01 25.18 -39.73
N ASP A 439 6.28 25.59 -39.81
CA ASP A 439 6.98 25.84 -41.06
C ASP A 439 7.59 24.58 -41.70
N GLY A 440 7.51 23.44 -41.00
CA GLY A 440 8.00 22.14 -41.46
C GLY A 440 9.52 21.96 -41.34
N THR A 441 10.21 22.75 -40.53
CA THR A 441 11.65 22.59 -40.24
C THR A 441 11.95 21.50 -39.21
N ILE A 442 10.94 20.99 -38.51
CA ILE A 442 11.03 19.81 -37.63
C ILE A 442 10.54 18.55 -38.38
N MET A 443 11.27 17.43 -38.27
CA MET A 443 10.92 16.17 -38.96
C MET A 443 9.91 15.31 -38.19
N GLU A 444 9.12 14.52 -38.94
CA GLU A 444 8.21 13.49 -38.42
C GLU A 444 8.88 12.47 -37.48
N ILE A 445 10.19 12.23 -37.65
CA ILE A 445 10.95 11.21 -36.93
C ILE A 445 10.87 11.41 -35.41
N GLY A 446 11.18 12.60 -34.91
CA GLY A 446 11.12 12.91 -33.47
C GLY A 446 9.75 12.67 -32.88
N ALA A 447 8.74 13.07 -33.63
CA ALA A 447 7.36 12.92 -33.25
C ALA A 447 6.82 11.48 -33.40
N SER A 448 7.53 10.56 -34.06
CA SER A 448 7.15 9.14 -34.14
C SER A 448 7.73 8.26 -33.02
N MET A 449 8.69 8.78 -32.24
CA MET A 449 9.37 8.03 -31.18
C MET A 449 8.55 7.91 -29.89
N ASN A 450 7.55 8.77 -29.73
CA ASN A 450 6.55 8.64 -28.68
C ASN A 450 5.17 8.46 -29.33
N ILE A 451 4.41 7.48 -28.84
CA ILE A 451 3.09 7.13 -29.34
C ILE A 451 2.08 7.21 -28.21
N PHE A 452 1.14 8.16 -28.29
CA PHE A 452 0.15 8.41 -27.25
C PHE A 452 -1.27 8.19 -27.75
N GLN A 453 -2.05 7.34 -27.10
CA GLN A 453 -3.47 7.14 -27.36
C GLN A 453 -3.77 6.79 -28.83
N LEU A 454 -2.88 6.02 -29.46
CA LEU A 454 -3.11 5.49 -30.81
C LEU A 454 -4.06 4.29 -30.76
N TRP A 455 -3.84 3.40 -29.80
CA TRP A 455 -4.67 2.23 -29.52
C TRP A 455 -5.53 2.46 -28.28
N ASN A 456 -6.60 1.68 -28.15
CA ASN A 456 -7.43 1.68 -26.94
C ASN A 456 -6.73 0.88 -25.84
N ILE A 457 -7.03 1.21 -24.59
CA ILE A 457 -6.66 0.38 -23.44
C ILE A 457 -7.32 -1.00 -23.58
N LEU A 458 -6.55 -2.04 -23.35
CA LEU A 458 -6.93 -3.45 -23.49
C LEU A 458 -7.12 -4.10 -22.11
N ASP A 459 -7.76 -5.26 -22.08
CA ASP A 459 -7.78 -6.11 -20.87
C ASP A 459 -6.38 -6.73 -20.67
N PRO A 460 -5.69 -6.46 -19.54
CA PRO A 460 -4.36 -7.02 -19.28
C PRO A 460 -4.34 -8.55 -19.19
N PHE A 461 -5.48 -9.20 -18.96
CA PHE A 461 -5.59 -10.65 -18.84
C PHE A 461 -6.08 -11.34 -20.12
N ASP A 462 -6.27 -10.60 -21.22
CA ASP A 462 -6.51 -11.18 -22.55
C ASP A 462 -5.18 -11.27 -23.32
N SER A 463 -4.54 -12.43 -23.22
CA SER A 463 -3.23 -12.72 -23.82
C SER A 463 -3.20 -12.50 -25.35
N ALA A 464 -4.33 -12.74 -26.03
CA ALA A 464 -4.45 -12.56 -27.47
C ALA A 464 -4.50 -11.08 -27.86
N GLN A 465 -5.23 -10.26 -27.10
CA GLN A 465 -5.25 -8.80 -27.28
C GLN A 465 -3.88 -8.19 -27.01
N VAL A 466 -3.24 -8.57 -25.88
CA VAL A 466 -1.91 -8.09 -25.51
C VAL A 466 -0.87 -8.44 -26.57
N SER A 467 -0.84 -9.71 -27.03
CA SER A 467 0.08 -10.16 -28.08
C SER A 467 -0.13 -9.43 -29.40
N THR A 468 -1.40 -9.20 -29.77
CA THR A 468 -1.75 -8.45 -30.99
C THR A 468 -1.28 -6.99 -30.91
N TRP A 469 -1.42 -6.36 -29.73
CA TRP A 469 -0.98 -4.99 -29.51
C TRP A 469 0.53 -4.84 -29.59
N ILE A 470 1.29 -5.72 -28.93
CA ILE A 470 2.76 -5.74 -29.03
C ILE A 470 3.19 -5.95 -30.48
N ALA A 471 2.56 -6.88 -31.21
CA ALA A 471 2.84 -7.11 -32.63
C ALA A 471 2.51 -5.88 -33.50
N ASN A 472 1.48 -5.10 -33.15
CA ASN A 472 1.15 -3.85 -33.84
C ASN A 472 2.19 -2.75 -33.58
N ILE A 473 2.71 -2.64 -32.35
CA ILE A 473 3.84 -1.75 -32.04
C ILE A 473 5.06 -2.16 -32.86
N ASP A 474 5.38 -3.46 -32.87
CA ASP A 474 6.49 -4.01 -33.64
C ASP A 474 6.35 -3.78 -35.14
N LYS A 475 5.11 -3.83 -35.66
CA LYS A 475 4.81 -3.49 -37.06
C LYS A 475 5.00 -2.00 -37.33
N GLU A 476 4.51 -1.12 -36.45
CA GLU A 476 4.65 0.33 -36.60
C GLU A 476 6.11 0.75 -36.66
N ARG A 477 6.93 0.31 -35.71
CA ARG A 477 8.35 0.70 -35.67
C ARG A 477 9.18 0.17 -36.84
N ASN A 478 8.68 -0.82 -37.57
CA ASN A 478 9.36 -1.43 -38.72
C ASN A 478 8.83 -0.95 -40.09
N ASP A 479 7.66 -0.31 -40.16
CA ASP A 479 7.04 0.14 -41.41
C ASP A 479 6.92 1.66 -41.47
N VAL A 480 7.61 2.29 -42.42
CA VAL A 480 7.63 3.74 -42.64
C VAL A 480 6.27 4.29 -43.11
N GLY A 481 5.31 3.41 -43.43
CA GLY A 481 4.02 3.72 -44.05
C GLY A 481 2.78 3.64 -43.15
N VAL A 482 2.90 3.44 -41.83
CA VAL A 482 1.72 3.45 -40.96
C VAL A 482 1.09 4.84 -40.94
N SER A 483 -0.11 4.96 -41.52
CA SER A 483 -0.88 6.19 -41.43
C SER A 483 -1.45 6.31 -40.02
N PHE A 484 -1.05 7.34 -39.29
CA PHE A 484 -1.80 7.79 -38.13
C PHE A 484 -3.18 8.18 -38.64
N ASP A 485 -4.23 7.58 -38.06
CA ASP A 485 -5.59 7.99 -38.38
C ASP A 485 -5.83 9.39 -37.82
N ASN A 486 -5.44 10.38 -38.61
CA ASN A 486 -5.64 11.78 -38.29
C ASN A 486 -7.13 12.17 -38.32
N THR A 487 -8.07 11.25 -38.58
CA THR A 487 -9.50 11.55 -38.36
C THR A 487 -9.90 11.48 -36.88
N LYS A 488 -9.04 10.91 -36.02
CA LYS A 488 -9.04 11.14 -34.56
C LYS A 488 -8.19 12.35 -34.16
N SER A 489 -7.57 13.07 -35.11
CA SER A 489 -6.67 14.18 -34.81
C SER A 489 -7.46 15.42 -34.43
N GLY A 490 -7.39 15.72 -33.16
CA GLY A 490 -7.38 17.07 -32.64
C GLY A 490 -6.64 17.04 -31.33
N ASP A 491 -6.99 16.06 -30.49
CA ASP A 491 -6.83 16.30 -29.08
C ASP A 491 -6.45 15.06 -28.25
N ARG A 492 -5.48 15.25 -27.35
CA ARG A 492 -4.98 14.24 -26.41
C ARG A 492 -5.57 14.44 -25.03
N ARG A 493 -5.64 13.37 -24.25
CA ARG A 493 -6.07 13.45 -22.85
C ARG A 493 -4.90 13.41 -21.88
N GLY A 494 -5.01 14.22 -20.82
CA GLY A 494 -4.00 14.33 -19.77
C GLY A 494 -3.59 15.77 -19.50
N TRP A 495 -2.44 15.94 -18.86
CA TRP A 495 -1.93 17.25 -18.46
C TRP A 495 -0.40 17.30 -18.58
N TRP A 496 0.13 18.40 -19.07
CA TRP A 496 1.56 18.68 -19.12
C TRP A 496 1.81 20.20 -19.13
N GLY A 497 2.99 20.65 -18.70
CA GLY A 497 3.29 22.08 -18.50
C GLY A 497 3.74 22.85 -19.75
N TYR A 498 4.40 22.17 -20.69
CA TYR A 498 5.04 22.68 -21.91
C TYR A 498 4.53 21.91 -23.14
N GLU A 499 5.40 21.44 -24.02
CA GLU A 499 5.01 20.59 -25.16
C GLU A 499 5.31 19.12 -24.91
N ILE A 500 4.49 18.27 -25.54
CA ILE A 500 4.79 16.86 -25.72
C ILE A 500 4.92 16.56 -27.22
N ILE A 501 5.95 15.78 -27.56
CA ILE A 501 6.25 15.35 -28.93
C ILE A 501 5.74 13.92 -29.09
N GLY A 502 4.84 13.65 -30.05
CA GLY A 502 4.33 12.29 -30.27
C GLY A 502 3.33 12.15 -31.42
N ASN A 503 3.07 10.91 -31.87
CA ASN A 503 2.17 10.60 -33.00
C ASN A 503 2.39 11.48 -34.24
N LYS A 504 3.64 11.74 -34.62
CA LYS A 504 4.01 12.66 -35.71
C LYS A 504 3.51 14.10 -35.54
N ASN A 505 3.24 14.54 -34.31
CA ASN A 505 2.76 15.89 -34.01
C ASN A 505 3.42 16.50 -32.75
N LEU A 506 3.24 17.81 -32.60
CA LEU A 506 3.56 18.62 -31.42
C LEU A 506 2.26 18.99 -30.72
N TYR A 507 2.12 18.69 -29.42
CA TYR A 507 0.94 19.07 -28.64
C TYR A 507 1.33 20.03 -27.53
N GLN A 508 0.50 21.05 -27.33
CA GLN A 508 0.62 21.99 -26.21
C GLN A 508 -0.62 21.90 -25.32
N ASN A 509 -0.43 22.17 -24.04
CA ASN A 509 -1.55 22.39 -23.13
C ASN A 509 -2.12 23.80 -23.39
N ASN A 510 -3.41 24.03 -23.14
CA ASN A 510 -4.17 25.22 -23.55
C ASN A 510 -3.79 26.54 -22.79
N GLN A 511 -2.59 26.59 -22.20
CA GLN A 511 -2.12 27.64 -21.30
C GLN A 511 -1.61 28.91 -22.02
N VAL A 512 -1.53 28.95 -23.37
CA VAL A 512 -0.97 30.10 -24.09
C VAL A 512 -1.79 30.45 -25.34
N GLU A 513 -2.13 31.73 -25.50
CA GLU A 513 -2.80 32.32 -26.68
C GLU A 513 -1.95 32.18 -27.95
N THR A 514 -1.91 30.99 -28.57
CA THR A 514 -1.23 30.76 -29.86
C THR A 514 -2.09 29.96 -30.84
N ASP A 515 -1.94 30.24 -32.14
CA ASP A 515 -2.72 29.71 -33.28
C ASP A 515 -2.42 28.23 -33.66
N ILE A 516 -1.85 27.43 -32.76
CA ILE A 516 -1.54 26.01 -33.03
C ILE A 516 -2.84 25.19 -33.01
N LYS A 517 -2.97 24.19 -33.89
CA LYS A 517 -4.23 23.46 -34.14
C LYS A 517 -4.48 22.21 -33.27
N HIS A 518 -3.58 21.87 -32.34
CA HIS A 518 -3.61 20.59 -31.63
C HIS A 518 -3.42 20.78 -30.11
N PHE A 519 -4.47 20.53 -29.32
CA PHE A 519 -4.52 20.80 -27.88
C PHE A 519 -4.88 19.54 -27.07
N ALA A 520 -4.88 19.65 -25.74
CA ALA A 520 -5.66 18.71 -24.93
C ALA A 520 -7.16 19.08 -25.01
N ASN A 521 -8.05 18.10 -25.25
CA ASN A 521 -9.51 18.33 -25.24
C ASN A 521 -10.14 18.06 -23.91
N ASP A 522 -9.53 17.16 -23.14
CA ASP A 522 -10.04 16.66 -21.88
C ASP A 522 -8.84 16.34 -21.00
N TYR A 523 -8.85 16.84 -19.77
CA TYR A 523 -7.70 16.64 -18.88
C TYR A 523 -7.69 15.23 -18.29
N PHE A 524 -8.85 14.56 -18.23
CA PHE A 524 -9.01 13.27 -17.55
C PHE A 524 -10.03 12.36 -18.24
N VAL A 525 -9.97 11.07 -17.91
CA VAL A 525 -10.99 10.10 -18.32
C VAL A 525 -12.37 10.48 -17.75
N GLY A 526 -13.31 10.87 -18.62
CA GLY A 526 -14.70 11.12 -18.22
C GLY A 526 -15.41 9.90 -17.60
N LYS A 527 -16.33 10.17 -16.66
CA LYS A 527 -17.11 9.27 -15.77
C LYS A 527 -17.68 7.95 -16.35
N ASN A 528 -17.69 7.75 -17.67
CA ASN A 528 -18.44 6.69 -18.35
C ASN A 528 -17.61 5.78 -19.27
N THR A 529 -16.27 5.82 -19.24
CA THR A 529 -15.48 4.85 -20.03
C THR A 529 -15.21 3.59 -19.20
N SER A 530 -15.54 2.44 -19.77
CA SER A 530 -15.46 1.12 -19.13
C SER A 530 -14.03 0.59 -18.90
N ILE A 531 -13.01 1.31 -19.39
CA ILE A 531 -11.60 0.90 -19.30
C ILE A 531 -10.78 2.17 -19.05
N GLY A 532 -10.08 2.24 -17.91
CA GLY A 532 -9.25 3.40 -17.52
C GLY A 532 -9.68 4.16 -16.27
N THR A 533 -10.31 3.53 -15.28
CA THR A 533 -10.43 4.15 -13.95
C THR A 533 -9.07 4.05 -13.25
N TYR A 534 -8.48 5.19 -12.92
CA TYR A 534 -7.19 5.30 -12.23
C TYR A 534 -7.25 4.73 -10.80
N ARG A 535 -7.21 3.41 -10.69
CA ARG A 535 -7.28 2.69 -9.41
C ARG A 535 -5.89 2.23 -8.98
N LEU A 536 -5.55 2.45 -7.71
CA LEU A 536 -4.37 1.88 -7.06
C LEU A 536 -4.81 0.78 -6.09
N ASP A 537 -4.71 -0.47 -6.53
CA ASP A 537 -5.33 -1.64 -5.87
C ASP A 537 -4.61 -2.14 -4.61
N ASN A 538 -3.66 -1.38 -4.08
CA ASN A 538 -2.91 -1.74 -2.88
C ASN A 538 -2.68 -0.56 -1.92
N VAL A 539 -3.35 0.57 -2.15
CA VAL A 539 -3.39 1.69 -1.20
C VAL A 539 -4.81 1.79 -0.65
N PHE A 540 -4.92 1.63 0.67
CA PHE A 540 -6.21 1.52 1.36
C PHE A 540 -6.32 2.58 2.46
N ASN A 541 -7.55 3.00 2.71
CA ASN A 541 -7.92 3.78 3.88
C ASN A 541 -7.86 2.92 5.15
N ASN A 542 -7.91 3.57 6.32
CA ASN A 542 -7.89 2.90 7.63
C ASN A 542 -9.08 1.94 7.88
N ASP A 543 -10.16 2.10 7.13
CA ASP A 543 -11.34 1.21 7.15
C ASP A 543 -11.21 0.00 6.20
N GLY A 544 -10.10 -0.10 5.47
CA GLY A 544 -9.83 -1.17 4.52
C GLY A 544 -10.36 -0.94 3.11
N THR A 545 -11.08 0.15 2.84
CA THR A 545 -11.54 0.54 1.49
C THR A 545 -10.39 1.07 0.64
N ILE A 546 -10.47 0.97 -0.69
CA ILE A 546 -9.45 1.53 -1.58
C ILE A 546 -9.39 3.06 -1.45
N LYS A 547 -8.19 3.62 -1.33
CA LYS A 547 -7.99 5.08 -1.19
C LYS A 547 -8.21 5.79 -2.52
N TYR A 548 -7.54 5.33 -3.57
CA TYR A 548 -7.62 5.93 -4.90
C TYR A 548 -8.52 5.09 -5.81
N GLY A 549 -9.83 5.38 -5.73
CA GLY A 549 -10.86 4.74 -6.55
C GLY A 549 -11.12 5.47 -7.87
N LYS A 550 -12.14 5.00 -8.61
CA LYS A 550 -12.54 5.60 -9.91
C LYS A 550 -12.93 7.08 -9.80
N ASP A 551 -13.51 7.47 -8.66
CA ASP A 551 -14.14 8.77 -8.48
C ASP A 551 -13.12 9.84 -8.04
N GLU A 552 -11.95 9.41 -7.55
CA GLU A 552 -10.91 10.27 -6.99
C GLU A 552 -10.26 11.18 -8.05
N TRP A 553 -10.39 10.79 -9.33
CA TRP A 553 -9.83 11.51 -10.47
C TRP A 553 -10.91 12.27 -11.26
N ILE A 554 -12.13 12.35 -10.73
CA ILE A 554 -13.22 13.06 -11.39
C ILE A 554 -12.97 14.56 -11.31
N TYR A 555 -12.84 15.16 -12.48
CA TYR A 555 -12.73 16.60 -12.65
C TYR A 555 -14.09 17.23 -12.97
N ASN A 556 -14.43 18.32 -12.28
CA ASN A 556 -15.55 19.21 -12.62
C ASN A 556 -15.01 20.53 -13.19
N PRO A 557 -15.08 20.74 -14.53
CA PRO A 557 -14.66 22.00 -15.12
C PRO A 557 -15.48 23.17 -14.61
N SER A 558 -14.80 24.26 -14.27
CA SER A 558 -15.50 25.51 -14.01
C SER A 558 -16.14 26.03 -15.30
N GLY A 559 -17.34 26.58 -15.18
CA GLY A 559 -17.99 27.33 -16.28
C GLY A 559 -17.30 28.66 -16.61
N SER A 560 -16.32 29.10 -15.80
CA SER A 560 -15.63 30.40 -15.93
C SER A 560 -14.34 30.34 -16.75
N SER A 561 -13.62 29.21 -16.76
CA SER A 561 -12.37 28.99 -17.50
C SER A 561 -12.10 27.50 -17.71
N LYS A 562 -11.45 27.14 -18.83
CA LYS A 562 -11.07 25.75 -19.13
C LYS A 562 -9.94 25.20 -18.23
N ASP A 563 -9.15 26.09 -17.62
CA ASP A 563 -7.98 25.73 -16.80
C ASP A 563 -8.26 25.71 -15.29
N LEU A 564 -9.52 25.94 -14.88
CA LEU A 564 -9.94 26.00 -13.49
C LEU A 564 -10.89 24.85 -13.16
N ILE A 565 -10.68 24.27 -11.98
CA ILE A 565 -11.51 23.18 -11.45
C ILE A 565 -12.24 23.62 -10.21
N VAL A 566 -13.47 23.13 -10.04
CA VAL A 566 -14.19 23.28 -8.77
C VAL A 566 -13.82 22.11 -7.86
N HIS A 567 -13.02 22.38 -6.84
CA HIS A 567 -12.63 21.43 -5.79
C HIS A 567 -13.07 21.98 -4.44
N ASP A 568 -13.84 21.21 -3.68
CA ASP A 568 -14.44 21.63 -2.40
C ASP A 568 -15.22 22.97 -2.43
N GLY A 569 -15.77 23.30 -3.60
CA GLY A 569 -16.54 24.54 -3.81
C GLY A 569 -15.70 25.77 -4.16
N GLU A 570 -14.38 25.63 -4.28
CA GLU A 570 -13.46 26.69 -4.72
C GLU A 570 -12.90 26.42 -6.13
N GLU A 571 -12.63 27.49 -6.89
CA GLU A 571 -11.99 27.40 -8.20
C GLU A 571 -10.46 27.42 -8.06
N ILE A 572 -9.80 26.32 -8.41
CA ILE A 572 -8.33 26.20 -8.35
C ILE A 572 -7.74 25.82 -9.73
N PRO A 573 -6.51 26.26 -10.05
CA PRO A 573 -5.80 25.81 -11.25
C PRO A 573 -5.57 24.28 -11.25
N ILE A 574 -5.72 23.64 -12.41
CA ILE A 574 -5.49 22.19 -12.56
C ILE A 574 -4.10 21.77 -12.06
N ILE A 575 -3.08 22.58 -12.33
CA ILE A 575 -1.72 22.32 -11.86
C ILE A 575 -1.62 22.24 -10.32
N ASN A 576 -2.41 23.05 -9.61
CA ASN A 576 -2.43 23.05 -8.15
C ASN A 576 -3.24 21.86 -7.61
N PHE A 577 -4.31 21.45 -8.29
CA PHE A 577 -5.02 20.21 -7.95
C PHE A 577 -4.12 18.99 -8.11
N LEU A 578 -3.34 18.94 -9.19
CA LEU A 578 -2.46 17.81 -9.47
C LEU A 578 -1.24 17.78 -8.55
N PHE A 579 -0.54 18.89 -8.39
CA PHE A 579 0.79 18.92 -7.77
C PHE A 579 0.88 19.80 -6.51
N GLY A 580 -0.19 20.50 -6.15
CA GLY A 580 -0.26 21.36 -4.97
C GLY A 580 0.17 22.81 -5.22
N THR A 581 0.04 23.63 -4.18
CA THR A 581 0.46 25.04 -4.16
C THR A 581 1.85 25.21 -3.53
N VAL A 582 2.57 26.25 -3.95
CA VAL A 582 3.86 26.67 -3.33
C VAL A 582 3.63 27.80 -2.31
N ASP A 583 2.39 28.32 -2.20
CA ASP A 583 2.06 29.52 -1.41
C ASP A 583 1.69 29.21 0.05
N ILE A 584 2.09 30.11 0.95
CA ILE A 584 2.26 29.90 2.40
C ILE A 584 0.93 29.95 3.19
N ASP A 585 -0.15 30.49 2.61
CA ASP A 585 -1.39 30.78 3.35
C ASP A 585 -2.46 29.67 3.28
N VAL A 586 -2.39 28.75 2.30
CA VAL A 586 -3.21 27.52 2.23
C VAL A 586 -2.37 26.44 1.54
N GLU A 587 -1.86 25.49 2.31
CA GLU A 587 -1.09 24.35 1.78
C GLU A 587 -2.07 23.32 1.19
N LEU A 588 -2.34 23.42 -0.12
CA LEU A 588 -3.07 22.38 -0.84
C LEU A 588 -2.05 21.33 -1.30
N LYS A 589 -2.21 20.11 -0.80
CA LYS A 589 -1.45 18.95 -1.27
C LYS A 589 -2.12 18.40 -2.53
N GLY A 590 -1.42 18.43 -3.66
CA GLY A 590 -1.98 17.92 -4.92
C GLY A 590 -2.08 16.40 -4.92
N ILE A 591 -3.04 15.84 -5.67
CA ILE A 591 -3.30 14.39 -5.73
C ILE A 591 -2.07 13.56 -6.16
N CYS A 592 -1.27 14.05 -7.12
CA CYS A 592 -0.04 13.37 -7.53
C CYS A 592 1.00 13.36 -6.40
N THR A 593 1.06 14.41 -5.59
CA THR A 593 1.94 14.49 -4.42
C THR A 593 1.50 13.50 -3.33
N GLU A 594 0.20 13.35 -3.08
CA GLU A 594 -0.33 12.37 -2.13
C GLU A 594 -0.06 10.94 -2.57
N ILE A 595 -0.33 10.62 -3.84
CA ILE A 595 -0.05 9.32 -4.43
C ILE A 595 1.43 8.99 -4.32
N LYS A 596 2.30 9.95 -4.67
CA LYS A 596 3.74 9.79 -4.58
C LYS A 596 4.18 9.35 -3.19
N GLU A 597 3.71 10.04 -2.14
CA GLU A 597 4.09 9.70 -0.77
C GLU A 597 3.58 8.31 -0.34
N ASP A 598 2.34 7.95 -0.69
CA ASP A 598 1.80 6.63 -0.37
C ASP A 598 2.56 5.50 -1.10
N LEU A 599 2.93 5.71 -2.36
CA LEU A 599 3.72 4.76 -3.14
C LEU A 599 5.17 4.66 -2.63
N GLU A 600 5.81 5.78 -2.27
CA GLU A 600 7.14 5.78 -1.62
C GLU A 600 7.09 5.05 -0.27
N ALA A 601 6.02 5.23 0.52
CA ALA A 601 5.86 4.56 1.81
C ALA A 601 5.84 3.02 1.69
N LYS A 602 5.30 2.47 0.59
CA LYS A 602 5.34 1.03 0.33
C LYS A 602 6.78 0.54 0.16
N VAL A 603 7.57 1.16 -0.70
CA VAL A 603 8.97 0.73 -0.94
C VAL A 603 9.93 1.12 0.18
N ASN A 604 9.59 2.13 0.99
CA ASN A 604 10.39 2.57 2.14
C ASN A 604 10.19 1.71 3.40
N LYS A 605 9.53 0.55 3.29
CA LYS A 605 9.10 -0.27 4.44
C LYS A 605 10.25 -0.77 5.30
N PHE A 606 11.34 -1.24 4.69
CA PHE A 606 12.49 -1.81 5.40
C PHE A 606 13.68 -0.85 5.48
N VAL A 607 13.86 -0.03 4.46
CA VAL A 607 14.87 1.02 4.35
C VAL A 607 14.19 2.23 3.74
N SER A 608 14.48 3.43 4.23
CA SER A 608 13.91 4.69 3.72
C SER A 608 14.98 5.51 3.02
N ARG A 609 14.58 6.35 2.05
CA ARG A 609 15.49 7.26 1.33
C ARG A 609 14.90 8.64 1.16
N ASN A 610 15.65 9.65 1.59
CA ASN A 610 15.35 11.07 1.43
C ASN A 610 16.55 11.83 0.84
N TYR A 611 16.30 13.00 0.26
CA TYR A 611 17.35 13.91 -0.20
C TYR A 611 18.03 14.62 0.98
N ALA A 612 19.36 14.78 0.92
CA ALA A 612 20.14 15.62 1.84
C ALA A 612 21.15 16.48 1.06
N ASP A 613 21.74 17.48 1.71
CA ASP A 613 22.55 18.54 1.07
C ASP A 613 23.76 18.04 0.24
N SER A 614 24.31 16.86 0.56
CA SER A 614 25.53 16.32 -0.07
C SER A 614 25.42 14.86 -0.54
N GLY A 615 24.23 14.25 -0.51
CA GLY A 615 24.02 12.84 -0.84
C GLY A 615 22.66 12.32 -0.38
N TRP A 616 22.40 11.02 -0.58
CA TRP A 616 21.17 10.39 -0.11
C TRP A 616 21.23 10.16 1.40
N ASN A 617 20.19 10.57 2.14
CA ASN A 617 19.99 10.08 3.50
C ASN A 617 19.20 8.76 3.44
N VAL A 618 19.87 7.67 3.78
CA VAL A 618 19.29 6.32 3.76
C VAL A 618 19.32 5.75 5.17
N GLU A 619 18.13 5.50 5.72
CA GLU A 619 17.96 5.07 7.09
C GLU A 619 17.23 3.71 7.13
N PRO A 620 17.73 2.73 7.88
CA PRO A 620 17.08 1.44 8.02
C PRO A 620 15.93 1.56 9.01
N THR A 621 14.90 0.73 8.82
CA THR A 621 13.82 0.58 9.79
C THR A 621 14.05 -0.66 10.64
N ASP A 622 13.41 -0.74 11.81
CA ASP A 622 13.47 -1.91 12.68
C ASP A 622 12.49 -3.03 12.27
N LYS A 623 11.68 -2.83 11.22
CA LYS A 623 10.61 -3.76 10.82
C LYS A 623 11.15 -5.12 10.41
N PHE A 624 12.27 -5.16 9.67
CA PHE A 624 12.88 -6.43 9.24
C PHE A 624 13.38 -7.25 10.45
N HIS A 625 14.06 -6.59 11.40
CA HIS A 625 14.51 -7.22 12.64
C HIS A 625 13.35 -7.78 13.46
N LYS A 626 12.26 -7.01 13.60
CA LYS A 626 11.06 -7.46 14.31
C LYS A 626 10.46 -8.74 13.72
N ILE A 627 10.43 -8.87 12.40
CA ILE A 627 9.99 -10.10 11.73
C ILE A 627 10.91 -11.27 12.09
N LEU A 628 12.24 -11.09 12.03
CA LEU A 628 13.20 -12.14 12.40
C LEU A 628 13.03 -12.58 13.87
N VAL A 629 12.89 -11.63 14.79
CA VAL A 629 12.69 -11.91 16.22
C VAL A 629 11.38 -12.65 16.45
N ALA A 630 10.30 -12.24 15.79
CA ALA A 630 9.01 -12.91 15.92
C ALA A 630 9.06 -14.34 15.38
N LEU A 631 9.70 -14.58 14.24
CA LEU A 631 9.88 -15.92 13.67
C LEU A 631 10.78 -16.81 14.52
N LYS A 632 11.80 -16.24 15.18
CA LYS A 632 12.60 -16.96 16.20
C LYS A 632 11.71 -17.43 17.35
N SER A 633 10.87 -16.52 17.86
CA SER A 633 9.96 -16.83 18.97
C SER A 633 8.93 -17.90 18.60
N GLU A 634 8.43 -17.88 17.36
CA GLU A 634 7.56 -18.95 16.85
C GLU A 634 8.30 -20.30 16.76
N GLU A 635 9.54 -20.32 16.25
CA GLU A 635 10.35 -21.55 16.18
C GLU A 635 10.63 -22.17 17.55
N ASP A 636 10.91 -21.32 18.55
CA ASP A 636 11.14 -21.73 19.94
C ASP A 636 9.85 -22.23 20.64
N GLY A 637 8.69 -21.71 20.23
CA GLY A 637 7.38 -22.05 20.77
C GLY A 637 6.79 -23.36 20.25
N VAL A 638 7.23 -23.81 19.07
CA VAL A 638 6.71 -24.99 18.39
C VAL A 638 7.51 -26.25 18.78
N SER A 639 6.83 -27.38 18.93
CA SER A 639 7.45 -28.62 19.42
C SER A 639 6.98 -29.85 18.64
N GLY A 640 7.73 -30.95 18.74
CA GLY A 640 7.37 -32.19 18.04
C GLY A 640 7.61 -32.11 16.53
N GLU A 641 6.72 -32.73 15.76
CA GLU A 641 6.80 -32.77 14.29
C GLU A 641 6.54 -31.41 13.64
N ASP A 642 5.74 -30.55 14.29
CA ASP A 642 5.42 -29.19 13.82
C ASP A 642 6.68 -28.33 13.64
N ARG A 643 7.73 -28.57 14.45
CA ARG A 643 9.01 -27.85 14.35
C ARG A 643 9.74 -28.12 13.03
N ASN A 644 9.35 -29.15 12.28
CA ASN A 644 9.89 -29.40 10.94
C ASN A 644 9.43 -28.36 9.92
N HIS A 645 8.35 -27.64 10.19
CA HIS A 645 7.76 -26.62 9.29
C HIS A 645 8.39 -25.23 9.43
N ILE A 646 9.31 -25.04 10.37
CA ILE A 646 9.99 -23.76 10.56
C ILE A 646 11.48 -23.99 10.85
N ILE A 647 12.34 -23.29 10.13
CA ILE A 647 13.79 -23.27 10.34
C ILE A 647 14.21 -21.84 10.65
N TYR A 648 14.84 -21.64 11.80
CA TYR A 648 15.53 -20.40 12.14
C TYR A 648 17.06 -20.60 12.06
N ILE A 649 17.73 -19.73 11.30
CA ILE A 649 19.19 -19.65 11.21
C ILE A 649 19.63 -18.42 12.02
N ALA A 650 20.31 -18.66 13.13
CA ALA A 650 20.83 -17.60 13.99
C ALA A 650 22.00 -16.85 13.33
N GLN A 651 22.27 -15.63 13.80
CA GLN A 651 23.37 -14.79 13.33
C GLN A 651 24.73 -15.51 13.35
N ASP A 652 24.98 -16.29 14.39
CA ASP A 652 26.22 -17.00 14.67
C ASP A 652 26.15 -18.49 14.33
N ASP A 653 25.10 -18.90 13.62
CA ASP A 653 24.95 -20.28 13.16
C ASP A 653 26.12 -20.60 12.24
N GLY A 654 26.93 -21.60 12.60
CA GLY A 654 28.18 -21.98 11.91
C GLY A 654 27.96 -22.57 10.51
N LEU A 655 26.82 -22.29 9.89
CA LEU A 655 26.43 -22.71 8.55
C LEU A 655 27.16 -21.91 7.44
N GLY A 656 27.89 -20.86 7.78
CA GLY A 656 28.69 -20.08 6.83
C GLY A 656 30.05 -20.70 6.52
N GLY A 657 30.15 -21.40 5.38
CA GLY A 657 31.39 -21.48 4.60
C GLY A 657 31.70 -20.13 3.93
N SER A 658 32.71 -20.07 3.05
CA SER A 658 33.05 -18.84 2.30
C SER A 658 31.77 -18.10 1.84
N PRO A 659 31.60 -16.79 2.14
CA PRO A 659 30.36 -16.03 1.94
C PRO A 659 29.85 -15.97 0.48
N GLU A 660 30.60 -16.54 -0.46
CA GLU A 660 30.28 -16.56 -1.90
C GLU A 660 29.44 -17.76 -2.34
N VAL A 661 29.33 -18.84 -1.56
CA VAL A 661 28.62 -20.06 -2.00
C VAL A 661 27.27 -20.18 -1.30
N PRO A 662 26.14 -20.06 -2.04
CA PRO A 662 24.82 -20.21 -1.44
C PRO A 662 24.54 -21.66 -1.01
N ILE A 663 23.73 -21.82 0.03
CA ILE A 663 23.32 -23.11 0.58
C ILE A 663 22.00 -23.51 -0.06
N ASP A 664 22.01 -24.63 -0.78
CA ASP A 664 20.78 -25.23 -1.30
C ASP A 664 19.83 -25.60 -0.13
N ILE A 665 18.56 -25.18 -0.23
CA ILE A 665 17.58 -25.42 0.84
C ILE A 665 17.36 -26.91 1.13
N LYS A 666 17.51 -27.82 0.16
CA LYS A 666 17.46 -29.27 0.39
C LYS A 666 18.54 -29.71 1.37
N LYS A 667 19.75 -29.19 1.22
CA LYS A 667 20.84 -29.45 2.18
C LYS A 667 20.52 -28.86 3.55
N LEU A 668 19.97 -27.64 3.60
CA LEU A 668 19.58 -26.99 4.85
C LEU A 668 18.55 -27.83 5.64
N PHE A 669 17.49 -28.30 4.99
CA PHE A 669 16.46 -29.14 5.59
C PHE A 669 16.99 -30.50 6.05
N ASN A 670 17.87 -31.12 5.26
CA ASN A 670 18.53 -32.36 5.65
C ASN A 670 19.37 -32.16 6.93
N ASP A 671 20.14 -31.08 7.01
CA ASP A 671 21.06 -30.84 8.12
C ASP A 671 20.33 -30.40 9.41
N LYS A 672 19.26 -29.59 9.29
CA LYS A 672 18.54 -29.02 10.45
C LYS A 672 17.33 -29.82 10.90
N ARG A 673 16.72 -30.61 10.01
CA ARG A 673 15.45 -31.33 10.25
C ARG A 673 15.46 -32.80 9.81
N ALA A 674 16.59 -33.32 9.31
CA ALA A 674 16.71 -34.69 8.78
C ALA A 674 15.73 -35.01 7.63
N ILE A 675 15.30 -33.98 6.90
CA ILE A 675 14.46 -34.11 5.70
C ILE A 675 15.39 -34.12 4.49
N SER A 676 15.60 -35.30 3.91
CA SER A 676 16.60 -35.49 2.85
C SER A 676 16.24 -34.85 1.50
N ASP A 677 14.95 -34.64 1.23
CA ASP A 677 14.47 -34.09 -0.04
C ASP A 677 13.20 -33.26 0.15
N ILE A 678 13.37 -32.01 0.60
CA ILE A 678 12.26 -31.07 0.78
C ILE A 678 11.55 -30.76 -0.53
N TYR A 679 12.27 -30.74 -1.66
CA TYR A 679 11.70 -30.45 -2.97
C TYR A 679 10.69 -31.50 -3.39
N SER A 680 11.00 -32.79 -3.16
CA SER A 680 10.07 -33.88 -3.47
C SER A 680 8.82 -33.84 -2.60
N ILE A 681 8.92 -33.41 -1.34
CA ILE A 681 7.77 -33.27 -0.43
C ILE A 681 6.87 -32.13 -0.91
N CYS A 682 7.43 -30.94 -1.15
CA CYS A 682 6.68 -29.79 -1.64
C CYS A 682 6.03 -30.06 -3.01
N ALA A 683 6.70 -30.80 -3.89
CA ALA A 683 6.16 -31.19 -5.18
C ALA A 683 4.99 -32.19 -5.06
N ALA A 684 5.01 -33.07 -4.05
CA ALA A 684 4.00 -34.09 -3.85
C ALA A 684 2.70 -33.56 -3.23
N ASP A 685 2.79 -32.55 -2.36
CA ASP A 685 1.63 -31.96 -1.68
C ASP A 685 1.74 -30.43 -1.58
N ARG A 686 1.07 -29.75 -2.52
CA ARG A 686 0.97 -28.28 -2.55
C ARG A 686 -0.20 -27.73 -1.76
N VAL A 687 -1.04 -28.59 -1.17
CA VAL A 687 -2.21 -28.16 -0.42
C VAL A 687 -1.85 -28.00 1.04
N GLU A 688 -1.04 -28.91 1.57
CA GLU A 688 -0.84 -29.08 3.01
C GLU A 688 0.61 -28.82 3.45
N GLU A 689 1.61 -29.15 2.63
CA GLU A 689 3.02 -29.12 3.06
C GLU A 689 3.67 -27.76 2.79
N TYR A 690 3.62 -26.87 3.80
CA TYR A 690 4.20 -25.53 3.76
C TYR A 690 5.25 -25.33 4.86
N TYR A 691 6.26 -24.51 4.55
CA TYR A 691 7.46 -24.35 5.37
C TYR A 691 7.88 -22.90 5.52
N ILE A 692 8.65 -22.59 6.57
CA ILE A 692 9.22 -21.27 6.83
C ILE A 692 10.72 -21.40 6.96
N ILE A 693 11.47 -20.53 6.28
CA ILE A 693 12.89 -20.34 6.50
C ILE A 693 13.11 -18.90 6.94
N ALA A 694 13.61 -18.72 8.17
CA ALA A 694 14.01 -17.44 8.72
C ALA A 694 15.53 -17.41 8.92
N ASN A 695 16.23 -16.62 8.12
CA ASN A 695 17.68 -16.50 8.18
C ASN A 695 18.10 -15.12 8.71
N ALA A 696 18.61 -15.08 9.93
CA ALA A 696 19.14 -13.87 10.54
C ALA A 696 20.63 -13.64 10.20
N ASN A 697 21.33 -14.60 9.59
CA ASN A 697 22.73 -14.45 9.24
C ASN A 697 22.90 -13.83 7.83
N PRO A 698 23.40 -12.59 7.71
CA PRO A 698 23.57 -11.96 6.40
C PRO A 698 24.63 -12.63 5.52
N ASN A 699 25.54 -13.41 6.11
CA ASN A 699 26.58 -14.15 5.37
C ASN A 699 26.11 -15.52 4.87
N VAL A 700 24.90 -15.94 5.24
CA VAL A 700 24.28 -17.16 4.70
C VAL A 700 23.39 -16.75 3.55
N HIS A 701 23.69 -17.24 2.36
CA HIS A 701 22.88 -17.07 1.16
C HIS A 701 22.18 -18.40 0.86
N LEU A 702 20.97 -18.34 0.33
CA LEU A 702 20.14 -19.53 0.09
C LEU A 702 19.93 -19.74 -1.41
N GLU A 703 19.95 -21.00 -1.83
CA GLU A 703 19.68 -21.40 -3.21
C GLU A 703 18.44 -22.30 -3.28
N ILE A 704 17.60 -22.06 -4.28
CA ILE A 704 16.42 -22.87 -4.59
C ILE A 704 16.58 -23.39 -6.02
N SER A 705 16.49 -24.71 -6.18
CA SER A 705 16.65 -25.44 -7.44
C SER A 705 15.49 -26.43 -7.70
N GLY A 706 14.41 -26.31 -6.93
CA GLY A 706 13.24 -27.20 -7.00
C GLY A 706 11.97 -26.57 -6.42
N ALA A 707 10.93 -27.39 -6.25
CA ALA A 707 9.65 -26.94 -5.70
C ALA A 707 9.74 -26.64 -4.20
N PHE A 708 9.28 -25.48 -3.76
CA PHE A 708 9.25 -25.08 -2.35
C PHE A 708 7.94 -24.36 -2.04
N ASN A 709 7.18 -24.83 -1.07
CA ASN A 709 5.94 -24.21 -0.64
C ASN A 709 6.19 -23.52 0.70
N GLY A 710 6.12 -22.18 0.78
CA GLY A 710 6.48 -21.52 2.02
C GLY A 710 6.81 -20.03 1.98
N ILE A 711 7.23 -19.54 3.15
CA ILE A 711 7.71 -18.17 3.36
C ILE A 711 9.21 -18.21 3.64
N ILE A 712 9.98 -17.37 2.94
CA ILE A 712 11.41 -17.21 3.18
C ILE A 712 11.67 -15.77 3.62
N VAL A 713 12.23 -15.59 4.82
CA VAL A 713 12.72 -14.31 5.31
C VAL A 713 14.23 -14.42 5.52
N THR A 714 15.04 -13.61 4.85
CA THR A 714 16.50 -13.76 4.91
C THR A 714 17.25 -12.44 4.93
N ALA A 715 18.18 -12.32 5.88
CA ALA A 715 19.17 -11.25 5.95
C ALA A 715 20.19 -11.32 4.80
N GLY A 716 20.45 -12.52 4.28
CA GLY A 716 21.32 -12.74 3.12
C GLY A 716 20.55 -12.76 1.79
N LYS A 717 21.20 -13.29 0.74
CA LYS A 717 20.67 -13.34 -0.63
C LYS A 717 19.89 -14.62 -0.93
N ILE A 718 19.05 -14.55 -1.96
CA ILE A 718 18.32 -15.68 -2.55
C ILE A 718 18.73 -15.86 -4.00
N HIS A 719 19.10 -17.09 -4.36
CA HIS A 719 19.38 -17.50 -5.72
C HIS A 719 18.32 -18.51 -6.18
N LEU A 720 17.54 -18.12 -7.18
CA LEU A 720 16.58 -18.99 -7.86
C LEU A 720 17.26 -19.53 -9.13
N LYS A 721 17.51 -20.83 -9.15
CA LYS A 721 18.04 -21.55 -10.30
C LYS A 721 16.93 -22.23 -11.07
N ASP A 722 17.26 -22.73 -12.24
CA ASP A 722 16.38 -23.56 -13.04
C ASP A 722 15.64 -24.60 -12.19
N ASN A 723 14.34 -24.78 -12.46
CA ASN A 723 13.37 -25.59 -11.72
C ASN A 723 12.97 -25.07 -10.33
N ALA A 724 13.48 -23.92 -9.88
CA ALA A 724 12.95 -23.24 -8.70
C ALA A 724 11.47 -22.90 -8.91
N ASN A 725 10.61 -23.44 -8.05
CA ASN A 725 9.17 -23.18 -8.08
C ASN A 725 8.68 -22.92 -6.67
N VAL A 726 8.55 -21.63 -6.32
CA VAL A 726 8.21 -21.19 -4.97
C VAL A 726 6.73 -20.85 -4.89
N TYR A 727 5.92 -21.64 -4.18
CA TYR A 727 4.54 -21.31 -3.85
C TYR A 727 4.49 -20.62 -2.48
N GLY A 728 4.43 -19.29 -2.48
CA GLY A 728 4.44 -18.47 -1.27
C GLY A 728 5.16 -17.14 -1.48
N SER A 729 6.02 -16.74 -0.54
CA SER A 729 6.61 -15.40 -0.53
C SER A 729 8.08 -15.37 -0.10
N ILE A 730 8.84 -14.42 -0.64
CA ILE A 730 10.26 -14.19 -0.37
C ILE A 730 10.46 -12.76 0.12
N ILE A 731 11.05 -12.60 1.30
CA ILE A 731 11.45 -11.33 1.89
C ILE A 731 12.98 -11.38 2.11
N ALA A 732 13.74 -10.73 1.23
CA ALA A 732 15.19 -10.76 1.23
C ALA A 732 15.78 -9.37 1.47
N ALA A 733 16.62 -9.25 2.49
CA ALA A 733 17.45 -8.06 2.66
C ALA A 733 18.61 -8.07 1.64
N GLY A 734 19.22 -9.22 1.39
CA GLY A 734 20.38 -9.37 0.50
C GLY A 734 21.70 -8.90 1.12
N ALA A 735 21.64 -7.83 1.91
CA ALA A 735 22.74 -7.29 2.68
C ALA A 735 22.22 -6.57 3.94
N GLY A 736 23.09 -6.47 4.94
CA GLY A 736 22.81 -5.76 6.18
C GLY A 736 23.82 -6.07 7.26
N GLU A 737 23.71 -5.38 8.38
CA GLU A 737 24.63 -5.49 9.50
C GLU A 737 23.89 -5.38 10.84
N TYR A 738 24.52 -5.86 11.91
CA TYR A 738 24.03 -5.74 13.29
C TYR A 738 24.47 -4.44 13.99
N ASN A 739 24.84 -3.45 13.18
CA ASN A 739 25.24 -2.12 13.59
C ASN A 739 24.43 -1.09 12.80
N ASP A 740 24.11 0.04 13.43
CA ASP A 740 23.55 1.19 12.72
C ASP A 740 24.54 1.76 11.68
N TYR A 741 24.10 2.72 10.87
CA TYR A 741 24.95 3.39 9.88
C TYR A 741 26.09 4.22 10.51
N ASN A 742 26.07 4.45 11.83
CA ASN A 742 27.15 5.11 12.58
C ASN A 742 28.14 4.10 13.19
N GLY A 743 27.93 2.79 12.96
CA GLY A 743 28.77 1.72 13.50
C GLY A 743 28.48 1.35 14.96
N ASN A 744 27.37 1.84 15.54
CA ASN A 744 26.96 1.48 16.88
C ASN A 744 26.15 0.17 16.88
N VAL A 745 26.47 -0.73 17.80
CA VAL A 745 25.59 -1.86 18.11
C VAL A 745 24.38 -1.30 18.87
N ILE A 746 23.22 -1.38 18.23
CA ILE A 746 21.94 -1.10 18.88
C ILE A 746 21.34 -2.44 19.28
N SER A 747 20.89 -2.54 20.53
CA SER A 747 20.21 -3.72 21.04
C SER A 747 18.71 -3.50 21.10
N ASP A 748 17.95 -4.57 20.87
CA ASP A 748 16.51 -4.58 21.07
C ASP A 748 16.14 -4.65 22.57
N ALA A 749 14.84 -4.72 22.85
CA ALA A 749 14.31 -4.76 24.22
C ALA A 749 14.82 -5.96 25.05
N ASN A 750 15.29 -7.03 24.40
CA ASN A 750 15.84 -8.23 25.04
C ASN A 750 17.36 -8.17 25.21
N GLY A 751 18.00 -7.12 24.69
CA GLY A 751 19.46 -6.97 24.69
C GLY A 751 20.16 -7.62 23.51
N ASP A 752 19.43 -8.21 22.56
CA ASP A 752 19.98 -8.82 21.36
C ASP A 752 20.34 -7.74 20.32
N PRO A 753 21.44 -7.86 19.57
CA PRO A 753 21.78 -6.91 18.50
C PRO A 753 20.68 -6.81 17.45
N THR A 754 20.35 -5.58 17.04
CA THR A 754 19.34 -5.29 16.01
C THR A 754 19.95 -5.42 14.61
N PHE A 755 19.31 -6.20 13.74
CA PHE A 755 19.69 -6.28 12.33
C PHE A 755 19.14 -5.10 11.53
N PHE A 756 20.01 -4.43 10.77
CA PHE A 756 19.65 -3.35 9.89
C PHE A 756 19.91 -3.75 8.43
N PRO A 757 18.85 -3.92 7.61
CA PRO A 757 19.02 -4.20 6.18
C PRO A 757 19.63 -2.97 5.49
N ARG A 758 20.45 -3.21 4.47
CA ARG A 758 21.15 -2.14 3.74
C ARG A 758 21.05 -2.35 2.24
N ALA A 759 20.61 -1.30 1.54
CA ALA A 759 20.75 -1.20 0.09
C ALA A 759 22.11 -0.62 -0.28
N LYS A 760 22.64 -0.96 -1.46
CA LYS A 760 23.97 -0.54 -1.89
C LYS A 760 23.93 0.83 -2.58
N ALA A 761 24.75 1.75 -2.08
CA ALA A 761 25.16 2.94 -2.82
C ALA A 761 26.30 2.56 -3.79
N VAL A 762 26.11 2.82 -5.08
CA VAL A 762 26.96 2.39 -6.19
C VAL A 762 27.76 3.58 -6.73
N SER A 763 29.07 3.41 -6.78
CA SER A 763 29.98 4.32 -7.47
C SER A 763 30.28 3.83 -8.89
N HIS A 764 30.89 4.69 -9.71
CA HIS A 764 31.17 4.37 -11.11
C HIS A 764 32.06 3.14 -11.31
N ASP A 765 33.05 2.94 -10.44
CA ASP A 765 33.95 1.78 -10.51
C ASP A 765 33.26 0.46 -10.13
N GLU A 766 32.01 0.53 -9.64
CA GLU A 766 31.20 -0.61 -9.18
C GLU A 766 30.07 -0.97 -10.16
N VAL A 767 29.93 -0.29 -11.31
CA VAL A 767 28.86 -0.57 -12.30
C VAL A 767 28.93 -2.01 -12.80
N ASN A 768 30.13 -2.54 -13.05
CA ASN A 768 30.29 -3.94 -13.47
C ASN A 768 29.79 -4.93 -12.40
N ASN A 769 29.93 -4.61 -11.11
CA ASN A 769 29.43 -5.46 -10.03
C ASN A 769 27.90 -5.43 -9.98
N LEU A 770 27.30 -4.26 -10.22
CA LEU A 770 25.86 -4.10 -10.38
C LEU A 770 25.34 -4.95 -11.55
N ASP A 771 25.98 -4.85 -12.72
CA ASP A 771 25.59 -5.58 -13.93
C ASP A 771 25.82 -7.10 -13.82
N ASN A 772 26.70 -7.54 -12.91
CA ASN A 772 26.87 -8.94 -12.52
C ASN A 772 25.87 -9.42 -11.45
N GLY A 773 24.98 -8.54 -10.99
CA GLY A 773 23.97 -8.85 -9.97
C GLY A 773 24.53 -8.97 -8.54
N GLU A 774 25.73 -8.45 -8.25
CA GLU A 774 26.35 -8.58 -6.93
C GLU A 774 25.56 -7.88 -5.81
N TYR A 775 24.76 -6.88 -6.15
CA TYR A 775 23.94 -6.10 -5.21
C TYR A 775 22.48 -6.57 -5.14
N ALA A 776 22.16 -7.66 -5.84
CA ALA A 776 20.85 -8.28 -5.80
C ALA A 776 20.60 -8.98 -4.45
N ALA A 777 19.40 -8.75 -3.91
CA ALA A 777 18.87 -9.56 -2.80
C ALA A 777 18.21 -10.84 -3.33
N VAL A 778 17.63 -10.78 -4.53
CA VAL A 778 17.05 -11.92 -5.22
C VAL A 778 17.64 -11.98 -6.63
N THR A 779 18.24 -13.12 -6.97
CA THR A 779 18.83 -13.39 -8.28
C THR A 779 18.11 -14.55 -8.93
N ILE A 780 17.67 -14.37 -10.17
CA ILE A 780 17.24 -15.45 -11.06
C ILE A 780 18.35 -15.67 -12.08
N SER A 781 18.83 -16.90 -12.18
CA SER A 781 19.78 -17.31 -13.22
C SER A 781 19.13 -18.38 -14.08
N ILE A 782 19.03 -18.12 -15.37
CA ILE A 782 18.53 -19.08 -16.37
C ILE A 782 19.75 -19.71 -17.04
N ASN A 783 19.90 -21.02 -17.05
CA ASN A 783 21.03 -21.68 -17.74
C ASN A 783 20.59 -22.53 -18.94
N ASP A 784 21.57 -22.88 -19.76
CA ASP A 784 21.44 -23.81 -20.90
C ASP A 784 21.09 -25.22 -20.42
N ASP A 785 20.40 -25.96 -21.28
CA ASP A 785 19.98 -27.35 -21.06
C ASP A 785 21.20 -28.28 -21.02
N ASP A 786 21.59 -28.72 -19.81
CA ASP A 786 22.63 -29.72 -19.58
C ASP A 786 22.19 -31.16 -19.96
N GLY A 787 21.07 -31.30 -20.67
CA GLY A 787 20.67 -32.51 -21.40
C GLY A 787 19.93 -33.54 -20.55
N ASN A 788 19.46 -33.14 -19.36
CA ASN A 788 18.78 -34.01 -18.38
C ASN A 788 17.42 -33.45 -17.96
N GLY A 789 16.45 -33.44 -18.89
CA GLY A 789 15.03 -33.19 -18.59
C GLY A 789 14.50 -31.84 -19.03
N GLU A 790 13.20 -31.62 -18.86
CA GLU A 790 12.54 -30.35 -19.18
C GLU A 790 12.94 -29.31 -18.11
N ILE A 791 13.79 -28.35 -18.48
CA ILE A 791 14.16 -27.23 -17.61
C ILE A 791 13.04 -26.20 -17.56
N ILE A 792 12.47 -26.01 -16.37
CA ILE A 792 11.43 -25.02 -16.12
C ILE A 792 12.08 -23.73 -15.60
N PRO A 793 11.83 -22.56 -16.22
CA PRO A 793 12.36 -21.29 -15.73
C PRO A 793 11.86 -20.99 -14.30
N PRO A 794 12.63 -20.23 -13.49
CA PRO A 794 12.23 -19.90 -12.13
C PRO A 794 10.85 -19.26 -12.04
N TYR A 795 10.09 -19.72 -11.05
CA TYR A 795 8.71 -19.35 -10.83
C TYR A 795 8.44 -19.06 -9.35
N VAL A 796 7.76 -17.96 -9.05
CA VAL A 796 7.30 -17.59 -7.69
C VAL A 796 5.82 -17.27 -7.74
N ASP A 797 5.01 -17.86 -6.87
CA ASP A 797 3.56 -17.74 -6.90
C ASP A 797 2.95 -17.53 -5.51
N PHE A 798 2.61 -16.29 -5.24
CA PHE A 798 1.93 -15.86 -4.02
C PHE A 798 0.46 -16.31 -3.97
N TYR A 799 -0.13 -16.65 -5.11
CA TYR A 799 -1.51 -17.12 -5.23
C TYR A 799 -1.65 -18.63 -5.02
N LEU A 800 -0.55 -19.33 -4.75
CA LEU A 800 -0.52 -20.74 -4.31
C LEU A 800 -1.11 -21.71 -5.35
N GLY A 801 -0.96 -21.41 -6.64
CA GLY A 801 -1.54 -22.18 -7.75
C GLY A 801 -3.06 -22.01 -7.91
N LEU A 802 -3.73 -21.22 -7.05
CA LEU A 802 -5.19 -21.07 -7.07
C LEU A 802 -5.68 -20.28 -8.29
N ALA A 803 -4.81 -19.47 -8.88
CA ALA A 803 -5.09 -18.67 -10.06
C ALA A 803 -4.61 -19.29 -11.39
N GLY A 804 -3.98 -20.46 -11.32
CA GLY A 804 -3.31 -21.11 -12.44
C GLY A 804 -1.97 -21.70 -12.00
N ASP A 805 -1.47 -22.68 -12.75
CA ASP A 805 -0.15 -23.28 -12.59
C ASP A 805 0.85 -22.70 -13.63
N VAL A 806 2.14 -23.02 -13.46
CA VAL A 806 3.28 -22.57 -14.29
C VAL A 806 3.05 -22.68 -15.81
N VAL A 807 2.21 -23.60 -16.26
CA VAL A 807 1.97 -23.92 -17.69
C VAL A 807 0.66 -23.31 -18.22
N SER A 808 -0.16 -22.71 -17.36
CA SER A 808 -1.43 -22.09 -17.75
C SER A 808 -1.32 -20.57 -17.81
N GLU A 809 -1.97 -19.96 -18.80
CA GLU A 809 -2.16 -18.51 -18.80
C GLU A 809 -3.02 -18.09 -17.60
N TYR A 810 -2.61 -17.03 -16.91
CA TYR A 810 -3.39 -16.46 -15.82
C TYR A 810 -4.66 -15.83 -16.38
N THR A 811 -5.80 -16.26 -15.84
CA THR A 811 -7.12 -15.78 -16.25
C THR A 811 -7.77 -14.97 -15.14
N LYS A 812 -8.68 -14.07 -15.52
CA LYS A 812 -9.49 -13.31 -14.56
C LYS A 812 -10.24 -14.23 -13.59
N ASP A 813 -10.79 -15.33 -14.11
CA ASP A 813 -11.51 -16.34 -13.30
C ASP A 813 -10.59 -17.03 -12.29
N GLY A 814 -9.35 -17.34 -12.69
CA GLY A 814 -8.34 -17.89 -11.79
C GLY A 814 -8.01 -16.91 -10.65
N LEU A 815 -7.78 -15.63 -10.97
CA LEU A 815 -7.52 -14.62 -9.95
C LEU A 815 -8.71 -14.45 -9.00
N GLN A 816 -9.95 -14.51 -9.51
CA GLN A 816 -11.15 -14.44 -8.68
C GLN A 816 -11.25 -15.62 -7.72
N ASN A 817 -10.86 -16.83 -8.15
CA ASN A 817 -10.86 -18.02 -7.31
C ASN A 817 -9.96 -17.87 -6.06
N VAL A 818 -8.86 -17.10 -6.15
CA VAL A 818 -8.01 -16.77 -4.99
C VAL A 818 -8.81 -16.03 -3.92
N VAL A 819 -9.60 -15.03 -4.34
CA VAL A 819 -10.45 -14.23 -3.45
C VAL A 819 -11.59 -15.08 -2.88
N ASP A 820 -12.25 -15.85 -3.74
CA ASP A 820 -13.39 -16.68 -3.35
C ASP A 820 -13.00 -17.72 -2.29
N ILE A 821 -11.83 -18.35 -2.42
CA ILE A 821 -11.32 -19.29 -1.42
C ILE A 821 -11.03 -18.59 -0.10
N ALA A 822 -10.40 -17.41 -0.13
CA ALA A 822 -10.12 -16.66 1.09
C ALA A 822 -11.41 -16.32 1.86
N VAL A 823 -12.44 -15.86 1.16
CA VAL A 823 -13.72 -15.47 1.76
C VAL A 823 -14.50 -16.70 2.24
N SER A 824 -14.65 -17.72 1.40
CA SER A 824 -15.55 -18.85 1.66
C SER A 824 -14.96 -19.92 2.58
N VAL A 825 -13.64 -20.11 2.56
CA VAL A 825 -12.94 -21.16 3.32
C VAL A 825 -12.22 -20.58 4.52
N ASN A 826 -11.47 -19.49 4.32
CA ASN A 826 -10.55 -18.94 5.32
C ASN A 826 -11.12 -17.75 6.10
N GLY A 827 -12.39 -17.41 5.89
CA GLY A 827 -13.10 -16.39 6.66
C GLY A 827 -12.59 -14.96 6.44
N TYR A 828 -11.93 -14.68 5.31
CA TYR A 828 -11.51 -13.32 4.94
C TYR A 828 -12.74 -12.42 4.78
N PHE A 829 -12.80 -11.35 5.57
CA PHE A 829 -13.85 -10.34 5.44
C PHE A 829 -13.44 -9.30 4.40
N LYS A 830 -14.11 -9.33 3.25
CA LYS A 830 -14.00 -8.28 2.24
C LYS A 830 -14.83 -7.06 2.71
N PRO A 831 -14.26 -5.85 2.80
CA PRO A 831 -15.02 -4.64 3.08
C PRO A 831 -16.21 -4.47 2.11
N GLU A 832 -17.31 -3.90 2.58
CA GLU A 832 -18.41 -3.49 1.71
C GLU A 832 -17.94 -2.31 0.85
N ASP A 833 -17.57 -2.59 -0.41
CA ASP A 833 -17.28 -1.55 -1.40
C ASP A 833 -18.60 -1.04 -2.00
N PRO A 834 -18.88 0.27 -2.01
CA PRO A 834 -20.06 0.84 -2.67
C PRO A 834 -20.14 0.55 -4.18
N ASP A 835 -19.06 0.06 -4.78
CA ASP A 835 -18.94 -0.28 -6.19
C ASP A 835 -18.64 -1.79 -6.33
N GLU A 836 -19.67 -2.63 -6.42
CA GLU A 836 -19.62 -4.13 -6.47
C GLU A 836 -18.77 -4.75 -7.62
N THR A 837 -17.93 -3.97 -8.32
CA THR A 837 -17.49 -4.29 -9.70
C THR A 837 -16.05 -4.77 -9.90
N ASP A 838 -15.19 -4.91 -8.87
CA ASP A 838 -13.94 -5.67 -9.05
C ASP A 838 -13.28 -6.18 -7.74
N ASP A 839 -13.62 -7.40 -7.33
CA ASP A 839 -13.06 -8.08 -6.16
C ASP A 839 -11.55 -8.28 -6.23
N LEU A 840 -10.97 -8.22 -7.43
CA LEU A 840 -9.52 -8.37 -7.66
C LEU A 840 -8.68 -7.25 -7.06
N ILE A 841 -9.30 -6.15 -6.62
CA ILE A 841 -8.62 -5.12 -5.83
C ILE A 841 -8.10 -5.70 -4.51
N TYR A 842 -8.80 -6.67 -3.93
CA TYR A 842 -8.42 -7.29 -2.65
C TYR A 842 -7.56 -8.55 -2.83
N LEU A 843 -7.10 -8.83 -4.04
CA LEU A 843 -6.41 -10.07 -4.41
C LEU A 843 -5.20 -10.39 -3.50
N ASN A 844 -4.30 -9.44 -3.28
CA ASN A 844 -3.10 -9.69 -2.47
C ASN A 844 -3.44 -9.90 -0.99
N ARG A 845 -4.47 -9.21 -0.47
CA ARG A 845 -4.96 -9.43 0.90
C ARG A 845 -5.60 -10.81 1.06
N ALA A 846 -6.35 -11.27 0.06
CA ALA A 846 -6.90 -12.62 0.01
C ALA A 846 -5.80 -13.69 -0.10
N ALA A 847 -4.81 -13.47 -0.98
CA ALA A 847 -3.67 -14.37 -1.15
C ALA A 847 -2.85 -14.52 0.13
N ARG A 848 -2.62 -13.40 0.85
CA ARG A 848 -2.02 -13.41 2.19
C ARG A 848 -2.78 -14.35 3.13
N VAL A 849 -4.09 -14.16 3.29
CA VAL A 849 -4.91 -15.00 4.18
C VAL A 849 -4.78 -16.48 3.80
N ASN A 850 -4.90 -16.80 2.51
CA ASN A 850 -4.75 -18.16 2.02
C ASN A 850 -3.39 -18.78 2.36
N LEU A 851 -2.32 -18.00 2.30
CA LEU A 851 -0.96 -18.44 2.65
C LEU A 851 -0.78 -18.61 4.16
N LEU A 852 -1.24 -17.65 4.97
CA LEU A 852 -1.09 -17.72 6.44
C LEU A 852 -1.87 -18.91 7.02
N GLU A 853 -3.05 -19.24 6.47
CA GLU A 853 -3.82 -20.42 6.88
C GLU A 853 -3.10 -21.76 6.60
N LYS A 854 -2.09 -21.80 5.74
CA LYS A 854 -1.31 -23.04 5.53
C LYS A 854 -0.50 -23.45 6.75
N PHE A 855 -0.23 -22.52 7.65
CA PHE A 855 0.62 -22.73 8.82
C PHE A 855 -0.18 -23.02 10.11
N THR A 856 -1.45 -22.64 10.17
CA THR A 856 -2.28 -22.71 11.40
C THR A 856 -2.46 -24.14 11.91
N LYS A 857 -2.57 -25.11 11.00
CA LYS A 857 -2.67 -26.54 11.32
C LYS A 857 -1.40 -27.12 11.97
N TRP A 858 -0.25 -26.49 11.77
CA TRP A 858 1.03 -26.86 12.39
C TRP A 858 1.27 -26.09 13.71
N GLY A 859 0.24 -25.42 14.24
CA GLY A 859 0.35 -24.63 15.46
C GLY A 859 1.22 -23.38 15.32
N ILE A 860 1.57 -22.98 14.10
CA ILE A 860 2.35 -21.77 13.80
C ILE A 860 1.37 -20.66 13.45
N ASN A 861 1.33 -19.58 14.25
CA ASN A 861 0.44 -18.45 14.00
C ASN A 861 1.25 -17.26 13.48
N LEU A 862 1.03 -16.94 12.21
CA LEU A 862 1.77 -15.89 11.53
C LEU A 862 1.04 -14.56 11.43
N TYR A 863 -0.24 -14.48 11.82
CA TYR A 863 -1.02 -13.25 11.69
C TYR A 863 -0.52 -12.09 12.55
N ASP A 864 0.20 -12.40 13.63
CA ASP A 864 0.85 -11.41 14.51
C ASP A 864 2.18 -10.90 13.91
N ILE A 865 2.71 -11.60 12.88
CA ILE A 865 3.99 -11.31 12.22
C ILE A 865 3.76 -10.66 10.84
N PHE A 866 2.77 -11.16 10.11
CA PHE A 866 2.49 -10.90 8.70
C PHE A 866 1.07 -10.44 8.49
#